data_AF-A0A932CLI9-F1
#
_entry.id   AF-A0A932CLI9-F1
#
_cell.length_a   1.000
_cell.length_b   1.000
_cell.length_c   1.000
_cell.angle_alpha   90.00
_cell.angle_beta   90.00
_cell.angle_gamma   90.00
#
_symmetry.space_group_name_H-M   'P 1'
#
loop_
_entity.id
_entity.type
_entity.pdbx_description
1 polymer ?
#
loop_
_entity_poly.entity_id
_entity_poly.type
_entity_poly.pdbx_seq_one_letter_code
_entity_poly.pdbx_strand_id
1 'polypeptide(L)'
;MRLLACLLLIAVVGLACAGPTPIPSPTATATAPLPSPTATPTSTAVPTPTATFTPTATPTPTTTPTATPVPFPPLGAIPDAPDRDLFDLARRLAPERSGGTPTPEPGVPRRQFWVVDVGAVGVYQVPATLQYVSRRAYWYVEDARVVPSKTLEDAARRFDEEVYPQVIAVFGSKTRAGFDGAPITILLSRLNGAAGFNSSADRYPTWVYPYSNGQPTLYVDHQVAPVGSNAFFGVLAHEFQHLVHGDEDPSEDTWINEGLSELASALAGFTSPRLASLFLESPRSLVLWPESAGATAPYYGGAYLFVSYLYTHYGGADGIRALVQRPENGIRGVDAYLAERGYGKTFRDVFADWTVANYLDAPSGPYSYAALTSPAPPGRVVREFGAVTGDIPQYAAEYVALRLPQGDAEVTFSGTAALPLLPVAPYSGQACWWGNRGDSMDSTLTRSVDLSGLQRATLSFRLWYGIERHWDYAYVEVSTDGGTTWNILAGPTSSTENPVANAFGPGYTGTSADWVNEAIDLTPYAGRKVLLRFEYVTDDSVNGDGVCIDDISIPEAGFFDDAETGGDWAAQGFLRVGGSGVVQRYAVRVIERLKDGGFSVLPVALDSQNQGRTVIRGFGTQLNEATVMIAALAPKTAQTAAYSLQVQPAP
;
A
#
# COMPACT_ATOMS: atom_id res chain seq x y z
N MET A 1 -13.70 -2.72 9.99
CA MET A 1 -12.42 -2.39 9.36
C MET A 1 -11.50 -3.57 9.61
N ARG A 2 -11.03 -4.26 8.57
CA ARG A 2 -10.13 -5.43 8.64
C ARG A 2 -8.90 -5.05 7.83
N LEU A 3 -7.67 -5.20 8.35
CA LEU A 3 -6.41 -4.55 7.91
C LEU A 3 -5.41 -5.56 7.29
N LEU A 4 -4.41 -5.08 6.53
CA LEU A 4 -3.54 -5.92 5.66
C LEU A 4 -2.24 -6.40 6.31
N ALA A 5 -1.75 -7.51 5.76
CA ALA A 5 -0.34 -7.87 5.58
C ALA A 5 -0.25 -8.42 4.14
N CYS A 6 0.93 -8.71 3.58
CA CYS A 6 1.04 -9.36 2.26
C CYS A 6 0.34 -10.74 2.26
N LEU A 7 -0.78 -10.89 1.55
CA LEU A 7 -1.73 -11.99 1.76
C LEU A 7 -2.42 -12.44 0.48
N LEU A 8 -2.21 -13.70 0.09
CA LEU A 8 -3.05 -14.31 -0.94
C LEU A 8 -4.46 -14.64 -0.39
N LEU A 9 -5.43 -13.76 -0.66
CA LEU A 9 -6.86 -13.97 -0.42
C LEU A 9 -7.47 -14.79 -1.57
N ILE A 10 -7.35 -16.13 -1.50
CA ILE A 10 -8.13 -17.00 -2.40
C ILE A 10 -9.60 -17.00 -1.96
N ALA A 11 -10.44 -16.20 -2.63
CA ALA A 11 -11.88 -16.32 -2.53
C ALA A 11 -12.37 -17.61 -3.22
N VAL A 12 -12.38 -18.73 -2.50
CA VAL A 12 -13.04 -19.97 -2.96
C VAL A 12 -14.55 -19.78 -2.91
N VAL A 13 -15.15 -19.37 -4.03
CA VAL A 13 -16.60 -19.56 -4.26
C VAL A 13 -16.74 -20.82 -5.10
N GLY A 14 -17.26 -21.89 -4.47
CA GLY A 14 -17.39 -23.20 -5.10
C GLY A 14 -18.32 -23.19 -6.31
N LEU A 15 -17.83 -23.71 -7.45
CA LEU A 15 -18.69 -24.19 -8.53
C LEU A 15 -19.16 -25.61 -8.19
N ALA A 16 -20.43 -25.76 -7.81
CA ALA A 16 -21.14 -27.01 -7.94
C ALA A 16 -22.20 -26.85 -9.04
N CYS A 17 -21.88 -27.31 -10.25
CA CYS A 17 -22.87 -27.53 -11.29
C CYS A 17 -23.60 -28.84 -11.00
N ALA A 18 -24.83 -28.76 -10.47
CA ALA A 18 -25.83 -29.81 -10.58
C ALA A 18 -27.19 -29.16 -10.82
N GLY A 19 -27.91 -29.61 -11.85
CA GLY A 19 -29.15 -29.02 -12.34
C GLY A 19 -30.30 -29.02 -11.31
N PRO A 20 -31.40 -28.29 -11.60
CA PRO A 20 -32.41 -27.96 -10.62
C PRO A 20 -33.29 -29.18 -10.31
N THR A 21 -33.44 -29.50 -9.04
CA THR A 21 -34.55 -30.32 -8.53
C THR A 21 -35.46 -29.42 -7.69
N PRO A 22 -36.79 -29.44 -7.89
CA PRO A 22 -37.70 -28.57 -7.16
C PRO A 22 -38.05 -29.20 -5.81
N ILE A 23 -37.90 -28.44 -4.72
CA ILE A 23 -38.34 -28.84 -3.37
C ILE A 23 -39.13 -27.67 -2.76
N PRO A 24 -40.25 -27.92 -2.07
CA PRO A 24 -41.39 -27.01 -2.02
C PRO A 24 -41.29 -25.93 -0.94
N SER A 25 -42.09 -24.88 -1.14
CA SER A 25 -42.29 -23.75 -0.23
C SER A 25 -42.62 -24.16 1.21
N PRO A 26 -41.96 -23.59 2.22
CA PRO A 26 -42.45 -23.65 3.59
C PRO A 26 -43.44 -22.50 3.85
N THR A 27 -44.56 -22.89 4.42
CA THR A 27 -45.70 -22.08 4.85
C THR A 27 -45.29 -21.03 5.88
N ALA A 28 -45.81 -19.82 5.71
CA ALA A 28 -45.70 -18.71 6.67
C ALA A 28 -46.38 -19.06 7.99
N THR A 29 -45.73 -18.75 9.11
CA THR A 29 -46.39 -18.59 10.42
C THR A 29 -45.94 -17.27 11.03
N ALA A 30 -46.90 -16.47 11.48
CA ALA A 30 -46.73 -15.10 11.90
C ALA A 30 -46.38 -14.96 13.39
N THR A 31 -45.45 -14.02 13.66
CA THR A 31 -45.33 -13.08 14.78
C THR A 31 -45.30 -13.54 16.25
N ALA A 32 -44.24 -13.08 16.96
CA ALA A 32 -44.33 -12.38 18.25
C ALA A 32 -43.15 -11.39 18.42
N PRO A 33 -43.30 -10.24 19.11
CA PRO A 33 -42.32 -9.14 19.12
C PRO A 33 -41.24 -9.26 20.21
N LEU A 34 -40.08 -8.64 19.95
CA LEU A 34 -38.92 -8.49 20.84
C LEU A 34 -39.25 -7.71 22.13
N PRO A 35 -38.70 -8.08 23.31
CA PRO A 35 -38.71 -7.21 24.48
C PRO A 35 -37.63 -6.12 24.40
N SER A 36 -38.01 -4.90 24.81
CA SER A 36 -37.15 -3.72 24.93
C SER A 36 -36.22 -3.82 26.15
N PRO A 37 -34.96 -3.34 26.07
CA PRO A 37 -34.16 -3.09 27.27
C PRO A 37 -34.45 -1.67 27.81
N THR A 38 -34.93 -1.60 29.05
CA THR A 38 -34.96 -0.39 29.89
C THR A 38 -33.94 -0.57 31.01
N ALA A 39 -33.01 0.36 31.16
CA ALA A 39 -32.57 0.95 32.44
C ALA A 39 -31.30 1.81 32.23
N THR A 40 -31.48 3.12 32.33
CA THR A 40 -30.42 4.12 32.50
C THR A 40 -29.89 4.08 33.94
N PRO A 41 -28.57 4.08 34.19
CA PRO A 41 -28.05 4.43 35.50
C PRO A 41 -27.80 5.95 35.59
N THR A 42 -28.34 6.51 36.65
CA THR A 42 -28.33 7.90 37.09
C THR A 42 -26.91 8.42 37.36
N SER A 43 -26.58 9.58 36.79
CA SER A 43 -25.39 10.38 37.12
C SER A 43 -25.47 10.88 38.57
N THR A 44 -24.44 10.56 39.35
CA THR A 44 -24.23 11.11 40.70
C THR A 44 -23.20 12.22 40.59
N ALA A 45 -23.59 13.44 40.97
CA ALA A 45 -22.72 14.61 41.05
C ALA A 45 -21.71 14.52 42.21
N VAL A 46 -20.68 15.40 42.16
CA VAL A 46 -19.85 15.99 43.25
C VAL A 46 -18.33 15.89 42.96
N PRO A 47 -17.46 16.88 43.26
CA PRO A 47 -17.58 18.35 43.28
C PRO A 47 -16.48 19.07 42.45
N THR A 48 -16.68 20.37 42.24
CA THR A 48 -15.73 21.35 41.69
C THR A 48 -14.56 21.64 42.64
N PRO A 49 -13.30 21.69 42.17
CA PRO A 49 -12.27 22.53 42.76
C PRO A 49 -12.09 23.81 41.92
N THR A 50 -12.40 24.93 42.55
CA THR A 50 -12.15 26.29 42.08
C THR A 50 -10.64 26.58 42.14
N ALA A 51 -10.02 26.81 40.99
CA ALA A 51 -8.79 27.58 40.88
C ALA A 51 -8.87 28.46 39.63
N THR A 52 -9.15 29.74 39.84
CA THR A 52 -9.25 30.76 38.81
C THR A 52 -7.85 31.09 38.30
N PHE A 53 -7.51 30.67 37.09
CA PHE A 53 -6.38 31.23 36.34
C PHE A 53 -6.92 32.24 35.34
N THR A 54 -6.46 33.48 35.49
CA THR A 54 -6.72 34.57 34.55
C THR A 54 -5.82 34.36 33.31
N PRO A 55 -6.35 34.14 32.10
CA PRO A 55 -5.51 34.07 30.91
C PRO A 55 -4.92 35.46 30.64
N THR A 56 -3.60 35.54 30.66
CA THR A 56 -2.83 36.70 30.20
C THR A 56 -2.93 36.79 28.69
N ALA A 57 -3.03 38.01 28.16
CA ALA A 57 -3.33 38.31 26.78
C ALA A 57 -2.44 37.56 25.77
N THR A 58 -3.09 36.89 24.81
CA THR A 58 -2.49 36.38 23.58
C THR A 58 -1.77 37.52 22.84
N PRO A 59 -0.47 37.39 22.49
CA PRO A 59 0.16 38.38 21.63
C PRO A 59 -0.54 38.37 20.27
N THR A 60 -0.95 39.56 19.81
CA THR A 60 -1.52 39.78 18.48
C THR A 60 -0.49 39.37 17.41
N PRO A 61 -0.87 38.59 16.38
CA PRO A 61 0.04 38.23 15.31
C PRO A 61 0.55 39.50 14.62
N THR A 62 1.86 39.69 14.66
CA THR A 62 2.52 40.71 13.85
C THR A 62 2.46 40.22 12.40
N THR A 63 1.95 41.05 11.49
CA THR A 63 1.87 40.74 10.06
C THR A 63 3.27 40.49 9.50
N THR A 64 3.66 39.22 9.41
CA THR A 64 4.84 38.77 8.67
C THR A 64 4.61 39.00 7.17
N PRO A 65 5.62 39.44 6.39
CA PRO A 65 5.48 39.59 4.95
C PRO A 65 5.04 38.27 4.32
N THR A 66 4.08 38.33 3.40
CA THR A 66 3.61 37.21 2.59
C THR A 66 4.81 36.46 2.00
N ALA A 67 5.09 35.27 2.55
CA ALA A 67 6.05 34.36 1.95
C ALA A 67 5.59 34.06 0.52
N THR A 68 6.53 34.15 -0.42
CA THR A 68 6.27 33.76 -1.81
C THR A 68 5.94 32.27 -1.78
N PRO A 69 4.82 31.80 -2.36
CA PRO A 69 4.48 30.39 -2.39
C PRO A 69 5.68 29.60 -2.93
N VAL A 70 6.20 28.66 -2.15
CA VAL A 70 7.28 27.77 -2.61
C VAL A 70 6.67 26.95 -3.75
N PRO A 71 7.10 27.11 -5.01
CA PRO A 71 6.56 26.33 -6.10
C PRO A 71 6.90 24.87 -5.84
N PHE A 72 5.90 24.01 -5.72
CA PHE A 72 6.15 22.57 -5.64
C PHE A 72 6.83 22.09 -6.90
N PRO A 73 7.78 21.14 -6.76
CA PRO A 73 8.51 20.71 -7.91
C PRO A 73 7.60 19.81 -8.79
N PRO A 74 7.79 19.83 -10.12
CA PRO A 74 6.92 19.14 -11.07
C PRO A 74 6.91 17.61 -10.85
N LEU A 75 5.88 16.95 -11.39
CA LEU A 75 5.70 15.49 -11.37
C LEU A 75 7.03 14.75 -11.63
N GLY A 76 7.50 13.99 -10.62
CA GLY A 76 8.83 13.37 -10.57
C GLY A 76 9.76 13.92 -9.48
N ALA A 77 9.33 14.89 -8.66
CA ALA A 77 10.23 15.59 -7.74
C ALA A 77 9.90 15.53 -6.25
N ILE A 78 8.89 14.74 -5.84
CA ILE A 78 8.74 14.35 -4.43
C ILE A 78 9.68 13.14 -4.22
N PRO A 79 10.81 13.29 -3.49
CA PRO A 79 11.70 12.16 -3.20
C PRO A 79 10.96 11.06 -2.44
N ASP A 80 11.33 9.81 -2.68
CA ASP A 80 10.87 8.72 -1.81
C ASP A 80 11.52 8.87 -0.42
N ALA A 81 10.84 8.34 0.58
CA ALA A 81 11.37 8.27 1.91
C ALA A 81 12.52 7.24 1.97
N PRO A 82 13.44 7.38 2.95
CA PRO A 82 14.44 6.35 3.21
C PRO A 82 13.76 5.01 3.56
N ASP A 83 14.37 3.91 3.11
CA ASP A 83 13.92 2.57 3.46
C ASP A 83 14.14 2.28 4.95
N ARG A 84 13.22 1.52 5.51
CA ARG A 84 13.23 1.07 6.89
C ARG A 84 14.28 -0.02 7.11
N ASP A 85 15.14 0.17 8.11
CA ASP A 85 16.04 -0.88 8.62
C ASP A 85 15.60 -1.32 10.03
N LEU A 86 15.00 -2.51 10.13
CA LEU A 86 14.54 -3.06 11.41
C LEU A 86 15.68 -3.32 12.40
N PHE A 87 16.90 -3.63 11.95
CA PHE A 87 18.05 -3.76 12.85
C PHE A 87 18.45 -2.41 13.43
N ASP A 88 18.43 -1.36 12.62
CA ASP A 88 18.73 0.00 13.07
C ASP A 88 17.66 0.50 14.06
N LEU A 89 16.38 0.37 13.71
CA LEU A 89 15.25 0.71 14.58
C LEU A 89 15.35 -0.02 15.93
N ALA A 90 15.58 -1.34 15.93
CA ALA A 90 15.69 -2.10 17.17
C ALA A 90 16.87 -1.64 18.04
N ARG A 91 18.01 -1.28 17.44
CA ARG A 91 19.18 -0.76 18.19
C ARG A 91 18.91 0.63 18.78
N ARG A 92 18.25 1.51 18.04
CA ARG A 92 17.99 2.89 18.45
C ARG A 92 16.85 3.03 19.44
N LEU A 93 15.75 2.31 19.20
CA LEU A 93 14.47 2.49 19.89
C LEU A 93 14.20 1.43 20.96
N ALA A 94 14.85 0.26 20.87
CA ALA A 94 14.69 -0.82 21.85
C ALA A 94 16.03 -1.50 22.21
N PRO A 95 17.09 -0.73 22.57
CA PRO A 95 18.41 -1.27 22.85
C PRO A 95 18.41 -2.33 23.96
N GLU A 96 17.48 -2.28 24.91
CA GLU A 96 17.29 -3.25 25.99
C GLU A 96 16.96 -4.66 25.51
N ARG A 97 16.48 -4.81 24.27
CA ARG A 97 16.23 -6.13 23.65
C ARG A 97 17.54 -6.82 23.22
N SER A 98 18.63 -6.06 23.08
CA SER A 98 19.94 -6.55 22.63
C SER A 98 20.49 -7.60 23.61
N GLY A 99 20.37 -8.89 23.24
CA GLY A 99 20.64 -10.02 24.14
C GLY A 99 19.51 -11.06 24.20
N GLY A 100 18.45 -10.87 23.41
CA GLY A 100 17.33 -11.80 23.26
C GLY A 100 17.73 -13.24 22.89
N THR A 101 16.79 -14.15 23.17
CA THR A 101 16.91 -15.62 23.04
C THR A 101 17.49 -16.05 21.70
N PRO A 102 18.34 -17.10 21.65
CA PRO A 102 18.81 -17.67 20.40
C PRO A 102 17.66 -17.94 19.43
N THR A 103 17.89 -17.63 18.16
CA THR A 103 17.03 -18.03 17.05
C THR A 103 16.70 -19.52 17.19
N PRO A 104 15.42 -19.93 17.21
CA PRO A 104 15.10 -21.34 17.42
C PRO A 104 15.67 -22.20 16.29
N GLU A 105 16.34 -23.30 16.64
CA GLU A 105 17.02 -24.15 15.66
C GLU A 105 16.03 -24.73 14.64
N PRO A 106 16.33 -24.66 13.32
CA PRO A 106 15.56 -25.35 12.30
C PRO A 106 15.58 -26.88 12.49
N GLY A 107 14.57 -27.57 11.95
CA GLY A 107 14.56 -29.04 11.91
C GLY A 107 14.33 -29.75 13.26
N VAL A 108 13.96 -29.04 14.32
CA VAL A 108 13.58 -29.68 15.60
C VAL A 108 12.26 -30.47 15.46
N PRO A 109 12.10 -31.63 16.12
CA PRO A 109 10.93 -32.49 15.90
C PRO A 109 9.58 -31.83 16.17
N ARG A 110 9.51 -30.89 17.12
CA ARG A 110 8.29 -30.19 17.50
C ARG A 110 8.64 -28.83 18.12
N ARG A 111 7.92 -27.76 17.74
CA ARG A 111 8.10 -26.42 18.32
C ARG A 111 6.84 -25.57 18.24
N GLN A 112 6.86 -24.43 18.92
CA GLN A 112 5.85 -23.38 18.79
C GLN A 112 6.21 -22.45 17.64
N PHE A 113 5.20 -22.03 16.88
CA PHE A 113 5.33 -21.02 15.84
C PHE A 113 4.47 -19.82 16.17
N TRP A 114 5.02 -18.61 16.02
CA TRP A 114 4.21 -17.40 16.00
C TRP A 114 3.50 -17.28 14.64
N VAL A 115 2.22 -16.94 14.67
CA VAL A 115 1.38 -16.77 13.49
C VAL A 115 0.59 -15.47 13.65
N VAL A 116 0.52 -14.68 12.59
CA VAL A 116 -0.28 -13.46 12.54
C VAL A 116 -1.74 -13.83 12.32
N ASP A 117 -2.63 -13.36 13.20
CA ASP A 117 -4.08 -13.38 12.99
C ASP A 117 -4.49 -12.12 12.24
N VAL A 118 -4.63 -12.23 10.93
CA VAL A 118 -5.04 -11.12 10.07
C VAL A 118 -6.49 -10.73 10.32
N GLY A 119 -7.37 -11.72 10.53
CA GLY A 119 -8.79 -11.48 10.72
C GLY A 119 -9.12 -10.69 12.00
N ALA A 120 -8.35 -10.89 13.06
CA ALA A 120 -8.52 -10.24 14.36
C ALA A 120 -7.48 -9.14 14.65
N VAL A 121 -6.45 -8.99 13.82
CA VAL A 121 -5.26 -8.14 14.04
C VAL A 121 -4.58 -8.46 15.37
N GLY A 122 -3.70 -9.46 15.34
CA GLY A 122 -2.90 -9.87 16.49
C GLY A 122 -1.94 -11.01 16.13
N VAL A 123 -1.32 -11.59 17.15
CA VAL A 123 -0.48 -12.79 16.99
C VAL A 123 -0.93 -13.89 17.94
N TYR A 124 -0.72 -15.14 17.52
CA TYR A 124 -0.96 -16.32 18.34
C TYR A 124 0.14 -17.35 18.10
N GLN A 125 0.22 -18.35 19.00
CA GLN A 125 1.16 -19.46 18.84
C GLN A 125 0.44 -20.74 18.43
N VAL A 126 1.06 -21.48 17.51
CA VAL A 126 0.62 -22.83 17.14
C VAL A 126 1.72 -23.86 17.40
N PRO A 127 1.43 -24.95 18.12
CA PRO A 127 2.37 -26.05 18.24
C PRO A 127 2.32 -26.89 16.97
N ALA A 128 3.48 -27.17 16.39
CA ALA A 128 3.59 -27.95 15.18
C ALA A 128 4.74 -28.95 15.25
N THR A 129 4.53 -30.10 14.60
CA THR A 129 5.47 -31.21 14.52
C THR A 129 6.07 -31.27 13.13
N LEU A 130 7.40 -31.44 13.05
CA LEU A 130 8.11 -31.69 11.79
C LEU A 130 7.71 -33.07 11.27
N GLN A 131 6.96 -33.13 10.19
CA GLN A 131 6.46 -34.39 9.63
C GLN A 131 7.27 -34.87 8.42
N TYR A 132 7.93 -33.97 7.69
CA TYR A 132 8.75 -34.33 6.55
C TYR A 132 9.89 -33.33 6.32
N VAL A 133 11.01 -33.83 5.78
CA VAL A 133 12.16 -33.00 5.37
C VAL A 133 12.44 -33.29 3.90
N SER A 134 12.26 -32.28 3.05
CA SER A 134 12.59 -32.34 1.62
C SER A 134 13.96 -31.71 1.37
N ARG A 135 14.39 -31.65 0.10
CA ARG A 135 15.64 -30.98 -0.27
C ARG A 135 15.56 -29.48 -0.02
N ARG A 136 14.38 -28.87 -0.16
CA ARG A 136 14.19 -27.42 -0.05
C ARG A 136 13.44 -26.96 1.18
N ALA A 137 12.74 -27.82 1.91
CA ALA A 137 11.93 -27.38 3.04
C ALA A 137 11.81 -28.37 4.21
N TYR A 138 11.67 -27.80 5.41
CA TYR A 138 11.13 -28.47 6.59
C TYR A 138 9.60 -28.32 6.60
N TRP A 139 8.87 -29.44 6.61
CA TRP A 139 7.42 -29.47 6.54
C TRP A 139 6.82 -29.73 7.92
N TYR A 140 6.34 -28.66 8.54
CA TYR A 140 5.65 -28.71 9.83
C TYR A 140 4.14 -28.77 9.62
N VAL A 141 3.47 -29.56 10.45
CA VAL A 141 2.01 -29.63 10.51
C VAL A 141 1.58 -29.28 11.93
N GLU A 142 0.66 -28.33 12.06
CA GLU A 142 0.03 -27.99 13.32
C GLU A 142 -0.54 -29.26 13.98
N ASP A 143 -0.26 -29.46 15.27
CA ASP A 143 -0.54 -30.73 15.95
C ASP A 143 -2.03 -31.10 15.97
N ALA A 144 -2.92 -30.10 15.89
CA ALA A 144 -4.37 -30.29 15.81
C ALA A 144 -4.85 -30.77 14.42
N ARG A 145 -3.93 -30.97 13.47
CA ARG A 145 -4.19 -31.29 12.07
C ARG A 145 -3.55 -32.61 11.68
N VAL A 146 -4.13 -33.25 10.67
CA VAL A 146 -3.65 -34.53 10.15
C VAL A 146 -3.51 -34.39 8.63
N VAL A 147 -2.29 -34.54 8.14
CA VAL A 147 -2.00 -34.64 6.71
C VAL A 147 -1.44 -36.04 6.46
N PRO A 148 -2.02 -36.84 5.54
CA PRO A 148 -1.48 -38.17 5.25
C PRO A 148 -0.03 -38.08 4.77
N SER A 149 0.86 -38.92 5.31
CA SER A 149 2.31 -38.86 5.02
C SER A 149 2.61 -38.92 3.52
N LYS A 150 1.91 -39.80 2.78
CA LYS A 150 2.08 -39.90 1.33
C LYS A 150 1.69 -38.62 0.58
N THR A 151 0.61 -37.96 1.02
CA THR A 151 0.17 -36.67 0.47
C THR A 151 1.20 -35.58 0.75
N LEU A 152 1.77 -35.55 1.95
CA LEU A 152 2.81 -34.59 2.32
C LEU A 152 4.11 -34.81 1.53
N GLU A 153 4.56 -36.06 1.40
CA GLU A 153 5.73 -36.45 0.60
C GLU A 153 5.57 -36.07 -0.87
N ASP A 154 4.41 -36.34 -1.46
CA ASP A 154 4.12 -35.99 -2.85
C ASP A 154 4.05 -34.47 -3.04
N ALA A 155 3.48 -33.74 -2.08
CA ALA A 155 3.47 -32.28 -2.11
C ALA A 155 4.88 -31.68 -1.99
N ALA A 156 5.70 -32.25 -1.11
CA ALA A 156 7.08 -31.83 -0.91
C ALA A 156 7.94 -32.06 -2.15
N ARG A 157 7.80 -33.21 -2.81
CA ARG A 157 8.47 -33.47 -4.09
C ARG A 157 8.07 -32.46 -5.15
N ARG A 158 6.77 -32.18 -5.32
CA ARG A 158 6.29 -31.22 -6.32
C ARG A 158 6.75 -29.79 -6.03
N PHE A 159 6.80 -29.37 -4.77
CA PHE A 159 7.39 -28.08 -4.42
C PHE A 159 8.86 -28.00 -4.84
N ASP A 160 9.67 -29.01 -4.51
CA ASP A 160 11.10 -29.06 -4.81
C ASP A 160 11.39 -29.13 -6.33
N GLU A 161 10.55 -29.84 -7.10
CA GLU A 161 10.79 -30.18 -8.51
C GLU A 161 10.02 -29.29 -9.51
N GLU A 162 8.88 -28.71 -9.11
CA GLU A 162 8.02 -27.89 -9.98
C GLU A 162 8.04 -26.42 -9.55
N VAL A 163 7.54 -26.11 -8.35
CA VAL A 163 7.33 -24.71 -7.91
C VAL A 163 8.65 -23.97 -7.70
N TYR A 164 9.55 -24.54 -6.90
CA TYR A 164 10.83 -23.90 -6.55
C TYR A 164 11.64 -23.49 -7.78
N PRO A 165 11.93 -24.38 -8.77
CA PRO A 165 12.73 -24.00 -9.92
C PRO A 165 12.04 -22.98 -10.82
N GLN A 166 10.70 -22.99 -10.93
CA GLN A 166 9.96 -22.02 -11.75
C GLN A 166 10.06 -20.59 -11.18
N VAL A 167 9.88 -20.43 -9.87
CA VAL A 167 10.00 -19.12 -9.22
C VAL A 167 11.44 -18.61 -9.34
N ILE A 168 12.44 -19.42 -8.98
CA ILE A 168 13.86 -19.03 -9.06
C ILE A 168 14.29 -18.69 -10.50
N ALA A 169 13.77 -19.41 -11.49
CA ALA A 169 14.09 -19.18 -12.90
C ALA A 169 13.70 -17.77 -13.39
N VAL A 170 12.77 -17.10 -12.72
CA VAL A 170 12.25 -15.77 -13.11
C VAL A 170 12.70 -14.71 -12.13
N PHE A 171 12.46 -14.90 -10.83
CA PHE A 171 12.60 -13.82 -9.84
C PHE A 171 14.01 -13.67 -9.26
N GLY A 172 14.92 -14.61 -9.51
CA GLY A 172 16.29 -14.53 -9.01
C GLY A 172 16.65 -15.65 -8.04
N SER A 173 17.76 -15.49 -7.34
CA SER A 173 18.28 -16.52 -6.44
C SER A 173 18.18 -16.09 -4.99
N LYS A 174 17.99 -17.06 -4.10
CA LYS A 174 18.21 -16.89 -2.67
C LYS A 174 19.72 -16.70 -2.42
N THR A 175 20.22 -15.47 -2.52
CA THR A 175 21.65 -15.13 -2.31
C THR A 175 21.78 -14.02 -1.28
N ARG A 176 21.47 -14.33 -0.01
CA ARG A 176 21.99 -13.56 1.13
C ARG A 176 22.73 -14.47 2.12
N ALA A 177 23.86 -13.95 2.60
CA ALA A 177 24.74 -14.57 3.58
C ALA A 177 23.97 -15.12 4.80
N GLY A 178 23.92 -16.46 4.91
CA GLY A 178 23.33 -17.18 6.04
C GLY A 178 22.39 -18.33 5.65
N PHE A 179 21.86 -18.35 4.42
CA PHE A 179 20.84 -19.34 4.02
C PHE A 179 21.09 -20.04 2.68
N ASP A 180 22.29 -19.92 2.10
CA ASP A 180 22.68 -20.63 0.88
C ASP A 180 22.53 -22.15 1.07
N GLY A 181 21.50 -22.73 0.43
CA GLY A 181 21.20 -24.16 0.50
C GLY A 181 20.45 -24.62 1.75
N ALA A 182 20.14 -23.74 2.71
CA ALA A 182 19.36 -24.10 3.89
C ALA A 182 17.87 -24.25 3.54
N PRO A 183 17.21 -25.35 3.94
CA PRO A 183 15.78 -25.53 3.72
C PRO A 183 14.96 -24.40 4.36
N ILE A 184 13.94 -23.91 3.65
CA ILE A 184 12.93 -23.01 4.22
C ILE A 184 11.98 -23.80 5.13
N THR A 185 11.11 -23.10 5.85
CA THR A 185 10.05 -23.76 6.62
C THR A 185 8.72 -23.60 5.92
N ILE A 186 7.95 -24.68 5.83
CA ILE A 186 6.55 -24.65 5.40
C ILE A 186 5.71 -25.13 6.59
N LEU A 187 4.85 -24.26 7.10
CA LEU A 187 3.93 -24.54 8.18
C LEU A 187 2.51 -24.73 7.63
N LEU A 188 2.00 -25.95 7.76
CA LEU A 188 0.62 -26.29 7.45
C LEU A 188 -0.23 -26.10 8.71
N SER A 189 -1.01 -25.02 8.75
CA SER A 189 -1.85 -24.66 9.89
C SER A 189 -3.23 -24.19 9.41
N ARG A 190 -4.06 -23.68 10.32
CA ARG A 190 -5.24 -22.89 9.99
C ARG A 190 -4.89 -21.42 10.16
N LEU A 191 -5.21 -20.62 9.14
CA LEU A 191 -5.01 -19.19 9.13
C LEU A 191 -6.38 -18.50 9.20
N ASN A 192 -6.45 -17.40 9.94
CA ASN A 192 -7.66 -16.60 9.99
C ASN A 192 -7.54 -15.44 9.00
N GLY A 193 -8.27 -15.53 7.88
CA GLY A 193 -8.37 -14.44 6.90
C GLY A 193 -7.54 -14.58 5.63
N ALA A 194 -6.76 -15.66 5.46
CA ALA A 194 -5.96 -15.89 4.25
C ALA A 194 -5.76 -17.37 3.91
N ALA A 195 -5.39 -17.65 2.66
CA ALA A 195 -5.08 -19.00 2.18
C ALA A 195 -3.60 -19.37 2.36
N GLY A 196 -2.73 -18.37 2.30
CA GLY A 196 -1.32 -18.43 2.67
C GLY A 196 -0.88 -17.10 3.24
N PHE A 197 0.33 -17.10 3.79
CA PHE A 197 0.95 -15.91 4.34
C PHE A 197 2.47 -16.08 4.38
N ASN A 198 3.18 -14.97 4.20
CA ASN A 198 4.59 -14.83 4.51
C ASN A 198 4.80 -13.71 5.53
N SER A 199 5.46 -14.02 6.64
CA SER A 199 5.89 -13.00 7.59
C SER A 199 7.32 -12.58 7.27
N SER A 200 7.51 -11.34 6.83
CA SER A 200 8.84 -10.78 6.66
C SER A 200 9.63 -10.81 7.98
N ALA A 201 8.95 -10.60 9.12
CA ALA A 201 9.52 -10.57 10.45
C ALA A 201 10.25 -11.87 10.83
N ASP A 202 9.82 -13.01 10.27
CA ASP A 202 10.39 -14.32 10.61
C ASP A 202 11.85 -14.48 10.23
N ARG A 203 12.37 -13.62 9.33
CA ARG A 203 13.79 -13.64 8.96
C ARG A 203 14.70 -12.97 10.00
N TYR A 204 14.13 -12.25 10.98
CA TYR A 204 14.88 -11.49 11.96
C TYR A 204 15.04 -12.22 13.30
N PRO A 205 16.11 -11.98 14.08
CA PRO A 205 16.18 -12.44 15.47
C PRO A 205 15.09 -11.84 16.35
N THR A 206 14.74 -12.52 17.45
CA THR A 206 13.68 -12.07 18.37
C THR A 206 13.97 -10.74 19.07
N TRP A 207 15.24 -10.34 19.17
CA TRP A 207 15.60 -9.02 19.70
C TRP A 207 15.27 -7.87 18.73
N VAL A 208 15.22 -8.17 17.43
CA VAL A 208 14.77 -7.22 16.40
C VAL A 208 13.25 -7.22 16.34
N TYR A 209 12.65 -8.41 16.22
CA TYR A 209 11.20 -8.58 16.13
C TYR A 209 10.69 -9.64 17.11
N PRO A 210 9.95 -9.28 18.18
CA PRO A 210 9.59 -10.19 19.27
C PRO A 210 8.83 -11.46 18.86
N TYR A 211 7.97 -11.36 17.84
CA TYR A 211 7.16 -12.48 17.34
C TYR A 211 7.76 -13.18 16.11
N SER A 212 9.07 -13.07 15.90
CA SER A 212 9.75 -13.78 14.83
C SER A 212 9.91 -15.28 15.12
N ASN A 213 9.75 -16.10 14.08
CA ASN A 213 10.10 -17.52 14.10
C ASN A 213 11.58 -17.81 13.82
N GLY A 214 12.38 -16.79 13.52
CA GLY A 214 13.83 -16.86 13.36
C GLY A 214 14.32 -17.58 12.10
N GLN A 215 13.43 -17.93 11.19
CA GLN A 215 13.75 -18.57 9.93
C GLN A 215 12.68 -18.25 8.87
N PRO A 216 13.05 -18.13 7.59
CA PRO A 216 12.09 -17.96 6.50
C PRO A 216 11.00 -19.04 6.54
N THR A 217 9.76 -18.61 6.73
CA THR A 217 8.61 -19.48 6.93
C THR A 217 7.48 -19.12 5.98
N LEU A 218 6.93 -20.12 5.30
CA LEU A 218 5.72 -20.04 4.50
C LEU A 218 4.58 -20.67 5.28
N TYR A 219 3.48 -19.94 5.42
CA TYR A 219 2.28 -20.42 6.10
C TYR A 219 1.24 -20.77 5.04
N VAL A 220 0.60 -21.94 5.17
CA VAL A 220 -0.48 -22.32 4.26
C VAL A 220 -1.66 -22.85 5.07
N ASP A 221 -2.85 -22.28 4.83
CA ASP A 221 -4.10 -22.83 5.31
C ASP A 221 -4.50 -24.04 4.46
N HIS A 222 -4.15 -25.22 4.94
CA HIS A 222 -4.45 -26.48 4.26
C HIS A 222 -5.95 -26.84 4.23
N GLN A 223 -6.84 -26.11 4.91
CA GLN A 223 -8.30 -26.27 4.79
C GLN A 223 -8.84 -25.46 3.62
N VAL A 224 -8.30 -24.26 3.38
CA VAL A 224 -8.64 -23.39 2.25
C VAL A 224 -7.96 -23.89 0.97
N ALA A 225 -6.70 -24.31 1.07
CA ALA A 225 -5.90 -24.86 -0.01
C ALA A 225 -5.43 -26.28 0.34
N PRO A 226 -6.24 -27.33 0.05
CA PRO A 226 -5.91 -28.71 0.40
C PRO A 226 -4.53 -29.13 -0.12
N VAL A 227 -3.72 -29.78 0.73
CA VAL A 227 -2.36 -30.22 0.38
C VAL A 227 -2.36 -31.05 -0.90
N GLY A 228 -1.51 -30.66 -1.86
CA GLY A 228 -1.39 -31.33 -3.16
C GLY A 228 -2.36 -30.84 -4.24
N SER A 229 -3.31 -29.95 -3.90
CA SER A 229 -4.19 -29.31 -4.88
C SER A 229 -3.48 -28.22 -5.67
N ASN A 230 -4.06 -27.81 -6.81
CA ASN A 230 -3.56 -26.67 -7.59
C ASN A 230 -3.59 -25.36 -6.79
N ALA A 231 -4.63 -25.15 -5.97
CA ALA A 231 -4.71 -23.99 -5.09
C ALA A 231 -3.54 -23.95 -4.10
N PHE A 232 -3.17 -25.11 -3.53
CA PHE A 232 -2.05 -25.23 -2.61
C PHE A 232 -0.71 -24.84 -3.24
N PHE A 233 -0.42 -25.30 -4.46
CA PHE A 233 0.81 -24.92 -5.15
C PHE A 233 0.79 -23.48 -5.68
N GLY A 234 -0.38 -22.95 -6.03
CA GLY A 234 -0.55 -21.53 -6.34
C GLY A 234 -0.21 -20.63 -5.16
N VAL A 235 -0.70 -20.98 -3.97
CA VAL A 235 -0.33 -20.31 -2.70
C VAL A 235 1.17 -20.45 -2.46
N LEU A 236 1.74 -21.66 -2.53
CA LEU A 236 3.18 -21.82 -2.29
C LEU A 236 4.05 -21.03 -3.28
N ALA A 237 3.66 -20.95 -4.55
CA ALA A 237 4.39 -20.15 -5.54
C ALA A 237 4.33 -18.65 -5.22
N HIS A 238 3.16 -18.16 -4.80
CA HIS A 238 2.95 -16.78 -4.36
C HIS A 238 3.83 -16.46 -3.15
N GLU A 239 3.65 -17.18 -2.05
CA GLU A 239 4.36 -16.88 -0.80
C GLU A 239 5.88 -17.12 -0.90
N PHE A 240 6.29 -18.04 -1.78
CA PHE A 240 7.72 -18.24 -2.06
C PHE A 240 8.32 -17.07 -2.86
N GLN A 241 7.54 -16.39 -3.71
CA GLN A 241 8.00 -15.19 -4.39
C GLN A 241 8.29 -14.06 -3.40
N HIS A 242 7.41 -13.82 -2.41
CA HIS A 242 7.66 -12.86 -1.31
C HIS A 242 9.01 -13.11 -0.61
N LEU A 243 9.31 -14.38 -0.31
CA LEU A 243 10.60 -14.74 0.29
C LEU A 243 11.79 -14.44 -0.62
N VAL A 244 11.70 -14.75 -1.91
CA VAL A 244 12.78 -14.49 -2.88
C VAL A 244 12.96 -12.98 -3.07
N HIS A 245 11.87 -12.24 -3.18
CA HIS A 245 11.89 -10.80 -3.37
C HIS A 245 12.57 -10.10 -2.20
N GLY A 246 12.16 -10.44 -0.98
CA GLY A 246 12.68 -9.78 0.22
C GLY A 246 14.17 -10.02 0.50
N ASP A 247 14.83 -10.95 -0.21
CA ASP A 247 16.29 -11.12 -0.20
C ASP A 247 17.00 -10.17 -1.19
N GLU A 248 16.31 -9.73 -2.25
CA GLU A 248 16.80 -8.84 -3.30
C GLU A 248 16.46 -7.37 -2.99
N ASP A 249 15.19 -7.10 -2.70
CA ASP A 249 14.64 -5.80 -2.32
C ASP A 249 13.54 -5.97 -1.25
N PRO A 250 13.83 -5.67 0.03
CA PRO A 250 12.87 -5.80 1.11
C PRO A 250 11.87 -4.64 1.21
N SER A 251 12.03 -3.56 0.44
CA SER A 251 11.27 -2.31 0.56
C SER A 251 10.29 -2.02 -0.57
N GLU A 252 10.20 -2.90 -1.57
CA GLU A 252 9.38 -2.71 -2.76
C GLU A 252 7.89 -2.44 -2.44
N ASP A 253 7.26 -1.54 -3.21
CA ASP A 253 5.86 -1.14 -3.07
C ASP A 253 4.93 -2.35 -3.22
N THR A 254 3.88 -2.40 -2.38
CA THR A 254 2.86 -3.47 -2.33
C THR A 254 2.39 -3.92 -3.71
N TRP A 255 2.06 -2.97 -4.60
CA TRP A 255 1.44 -3.29 -5.89
C TRP A 255 2.41 -3.97 -6.87
N ILE A 256 3.71 -3.71 -6.77
CA ILE A 256 4.72 -4.44 -7.54
C ILE A 256 4.91 -5.82 -6.91
N ASN A 257 5.12 -5.87 -5.59
CA ASN A 257 5.41 -7.10 -4.88
C ASN A 257 4.29 -8.15 -5.04
N GLU A 258 3.05 -7.75 -4.77
CA GLU A 258 1.88 -8.63 -4.94
C GLU A 258 1.62 -8.99 -6.41
N GLY A 259 1.87 -8.06 -7.34
CA GLY A 259 1.78 -8.35 -8.77
C GLY A 259 2.74 -9.47 -9.17
N LEU A 260 4.01 -9.37 -8.75
CA LEU A 260 5.05 -10.36 -9.01
C LEU A 260 4.73 -11.71 -8.35
N SER A 261 4.14 -11.70 -7.16
CA SER A 261 3.68 -12.92 -6.47
C SER A 261 2.53 -13.59 -7.21
N GLU A 262 1.55 -12.84 -7.72
CA GLU A 262 0.49 -13.38 -8.60
C GLU A 262 1.05 -13.90 -9.93
N LEU A 263 2.06 -13.22 -10.49
CA LEU A 263 2.77 -13.70 -11.67
C LEU A 263 3.50 -15.02 -11.38
N ALA A 264 4.09 -15.20 -10.21
CA ALA A 264 4.73 -16.45 -9.80
C ALA A 264 3.73 -17.61 -9.76
N SER A 265 2.55 -17.40 -9.16
CA SER A 265 1.46 -18.39 -9.21
C SER A 265 1.05 -18.71 -10.64
N ALA A 266 0.88 -17.69 -11.48
CA ALA A 266 0.49 -17.85 -12.88
C ALA A 266 1.51 -18.68 -13.68
N LEU A 267 2.80 -18.38 -13.52
CA LEU A 267 3.89 -19.10 -14.20
C LEU A 267 4.06 -20.54 -13.68
N ALA A 268 3.67 -20.79 -12.42
CA ALA A 268 3.55 -22.14 -11.88
C ALA A 268 2.29 -22.89 -12.37
N GLY A 269 1.44 -22.25 -13.19
CA GLY A 269 0.24 -22.84 -13.79
C GLY A 269 -1.03 -22.61 -12.99
N PHE A 270 -1.03 -21.68 -12.03
CA PHE A 270 -2.13 -21.41 -11.12
C PHE A 270 -2.57 -19.94 -11.26
N THR A 271 -3.56 -19.68 -12.11
CA THR A 271 -4.11 -18.33 -12.32
C THR A 271 -5.47 -18.14 -11.67
N SER A 272 -5.79 -16.90 -11.30
CA SER A 272 -7.12 -16.49 -10.83
C SER A 272 -7.71 -15.40 -11.74
N PRO A 273 -8.31 -15.77 -12.89
CA PRO A 273 -8.90 -14.80 -13.84
C PRO A 273 -9.92 -13.84 -13.22
N ARG A 274 -10.60 -14.29 -12.15
CA ARG A 274 -11.65 -13.52 -11.48
C ARG A 274 -11.11 -12.24 -10.86
N LEU A 275 -9.92 -12.24 -10.27
CA LEU A 275 -9.36 -11.04 -9.64
C LEU A 275 -9.11 -9.95 -10.68
N ALA A 276 -8.55 -10.33 -11.83
CA ALA A 276 -8.37 -9.44 -12.97
C ALA A 276 -9.70 -8.85 -13.48
N SER A 277 -10.74 -9.68 -13.63
CA SER A 277 -12.07 -9.17 -14.02
C SER A 277 -12.64 -8.18 -12.99
N LEU A 278 -12.55 -8.50 -11.69
CA LEU A 278 -13.02 -7.61 -10.63
C LEU A 278 -12.32 -6.25 -10.69
N PHE A 279 -11.01 -6.19 -10.96
CA PHE A 279 -10.28 -4.94 -11.12
C PHE A 279 -10.86 -4.06 -12.23
N LEU A 280 -11.14 -4.66 -13.39
CA LEU A 280 -11.54 -3.96 -14.61
C LEU A 280 -12.99 -3.47 -14.62
N GLU A 281 -13.84 -3.96 -13.70
CA GLU A 281 -15.26 -3.57 -13.61
C GLU A 281 -15.52 -2.10 -13.29
N SER A 282 -14.56 -1.40 -12.67
CA SER A 282 -14.67 0.03 -12.35
C SER A 282 -13.29 0.68 -12.23
N PRO A 283 -13.17 2.01 -12.40
CA PRO A 283 -11.90 2.70 -12.24
C PRO A 283 -11.32 2.48 -10.83
N ARG A 284 -10.20 1.77 -10.75
CA ARG A 284 -9.46 1.51 -9.50
C ARG A 284 -8.01 1.87 -9.68
N SER A 285 -7.40 2.35 -8.61
CA SER A 285 -5.98 2.67 -8.61
C SER A 285 -5.16 1.39 -8.75
N LEU A 286 -4.13 1.42 -9.59
CA LEU A 286 -3.09 0.39 -9.61
C LEU A 286 -2.18 0.48 -8.38
N VAL A 287 -1.91 1.70 -7.91
CA VAL A 287 -0.84 2.00 -6.93
C VAL A 287 -1.39 2.25 -5.53
N LEU A 288 -2.58 2.84 -5.40
CA LEU A 288 -3.17 3.21 -4.10
C LEU A 288 -4.16 2.14 -3.65
N TRP A 289 -3.72 1.30 -2.72
CA TRP A 289 -4.50 0.20 -2.20
C TRP A 289 -5.28 0.62 -0.95
N PRO A 290 -6.47 0.05 -0.71
CA PRO A 290 -7.26 0.38 0.47
C PRO A 290 -6.67 -0.30 1.72
N GLU A 291 -6.65 0.41 2.85
CA GLU A 291 -6.32 -0.15 4.18
C GLU A 291 -7.22 -1.33 4.58
N SER A 292 -8.41 -1.43 3.99
CA SER A 292 -9.32 -2.53 4.31
C SER A 292 -9.02 -3.80 3.50
N ALA A 293 -8.47 -4.83 4.14
CA ALA A 293 -8.23 -6.18 3.60
C ALA A 293 -9.41 -6.82 2.87
N GLY A 294 -10.63 -6.60 3.35
CA GLY A 294 -11.82 -7.11 2.66
C GLY A 294 -12.06 -6.51 1.27
N ALA A 295 -11.34 -5.45 0.91
CA ALA A 295 -11.51 -4.69 -0.33
C ALA A 295 -10.29 -4.78 -1.27
N THR A 296 -9.21 -5.48 -0.90
CA THR A 296 -7.97 -5.54 -1.70
C THR A 296 -8.00 -6.56 -2.83
N ALA A 297 -8.88 -7.56 -2.80
CA ALA A 297 -8.90 -8.62 -3.81
C ALA A 297 -8.87 -8.14 -5.29
N PRO A 298 -9.61 -7.08 -5.71
CA PRO A 298 -9.48 -6.55 -7.07
C PRO A 298 -8.09 -5.99 -7.38
N TYR A 299 -7.38 -5.45 -6.39
CA TYR A 299 -6.09 -4.80 -6.59
C TYR A 299 -4.97 -5.79 -6.90
N TYR A 300 -5.01 -7.00 -6.33
CA TYR A 300 -4.18 -8.14 -6.77
C TYR A 300 -4.36 -8.42 -8.26
N GLY A 301 -5.61 -8.37 -8.74
CA GLY A 301 -5.93 -8.49 -10.15
C GLY A 301 -5.28 -7.41 -11.03
N GLY A 302 -5.38 -6.14 -10.63
CA GLY A 302 -4.77 -5.02 -11.35
C GLY A 302 -3.25 -5.10 -11.40
N ALA A 303 -2.62 -5.37 -10.26
CA ALA A 303 -1.17 -5.59 -10.15
C ALA A 303 -0.70 -6.76 -11.02
N TYR A 304 -1.37 -7.92 -10.94
CA TYR A 304 -1.11 -9.08 -11.79
C TYR A 304 -1.17 -8.72 -13.28
N LEU A 305 -2.22 -8.01 -13.71
CA LEU A 305 -2.37 -7.62 -15.12
C LEU A 305 -1.24 -6.69 -15.56
N PHE A 306 -0.83 -5.74 -14.72
CA PHE A 306 0.25 -4.81 -15.05
C PHE A 306 1.60 -5.51 -15.14
N VAL A 307 1.99 -6.32 -14.16
CA VAL A 307 3.28 -7.03 -14.23
C VAL A 307 3.30 -8.10 -15.32
N SER A 308 2.15 -8.70 -15.65
CA SER A 308 2.02 -9.61 -16.79
C SER A 308 2.18 -8.88 -18.12
N TYR A 309 1.71 -7.63 -18.20
CA TYR A 309 1.95 -6.76 -19.35
C TYR A 309 3.43 -6.39 -19.47
N LEU A 310 4.10 -6.05 -18.35
CA LEU A 310 5.55 -5.88 -18.33
C LEU A 310 6.28 -7.13 -18.80
N TYR A 311 5.96 -8.30 -18.25
CA TYR A 311 6.54 -9.57 -18.65
C TYR A 311 6.37 -9.82 -20.17
N THR A 312 5.20 -9.53 -20.73
CA THR A 312 4.90 -9.78 -22.15
C THR A 312 5.70 -8.85 -23.08
N HIS A 313 5.81 -7.56 -22.75
CA HIS A 313 6.32 -6.54 -23.68
C HIS A 313 7.72 -6.02 -23.35
N TYR A 314 8.16 -6.22 -22.12
CA TYR A 314 9.39 -5.65 -21.57
C TYR A 314 10.22 -6.79 -20.97
N GLY A 315 10.82 -7.61 -21.85
CA GLY A 315 11.96 -8.46 -21.49
C GLY A 315 11.65 -9.81 -20.83
N GLY A 316 10.38 -10.21 -20.64
CA GLY A 316 10.05 -11.55 -20.14
C GLY A 316 10.67 -11.84 -18.78
N ALA A 317 11.14 -13.07 -18.58
CA ALA A 317 11.76 -13.50 -17.33
C ALA A 317 13.01 -12.67 -16.98
N ASP A 318 13.87 -12.37 -17.95
CA ASP A 318 15.05 -11.54 -17.71
C ASP A 318 14.66 -10.09 -17.35
N GLY A 319 13.62 -9.57 -17.98
CA GLY A 319 13.05 -8.26 -17.68
C GLY A 319 12.55 -8.17 -16.24
N ILE A 320 11.71 -9.12 -15.85
CA ILE A 320 11.18 -9.20 -14.48
C ILE A 320 12.29 -9.40 -13.45
N ARG A 321 13.29 -10.25 -13.71
CA ARG A 321 14.44 -10.39 -12.83
C ARG A 321 15.15 -9.06 -12.59
N ALA A 322 15.37 -8.29 -13.65
CA ALA A 322 16.04 -6.99 -13.52
C ALA A 322 15.20 -5.98 -12.75
N LEU A 323 13.86 -6.05 -12.82
CA LEU A 323 12.96 -5.23 -12.01
C LEU A 323 13.05 -5.60 -10.53
N VAL A 324 12.97 -6.89 -10.19
CA VAL A 324 13.06 -7.41 -8.80
C VAL A 324 14.36 -7.02 -8.10
N GLN A 325 15.44 -6.81 -8.86
CA GLN A 325 16.77 -6.46 -8.33
C GLN A 325 17.01 -4.95 -8.25
N ARG A 326 16.00 -4.12 -8.55
CA ARG A 326 16.11 -2.66 -8.39
C ARG A 326 15.96 -2.31 -6.91
N PRO A 327 16.83 -1.43 -6.38
CA PRO A 327 16.62 -0.88 -5.04
C PRO A 327 15.62 0.29 -5.01
N GLU A 328 15.15 0.77 -6.18
CA GLU A 328 14.12 1.80 -6.22
C GLU A 328 12.73 1.19 -6.23
N ASN A 329 11.83 1.72 -5.40
CA ASN A 329 10.50 1.17 -5.23
C ASN A 329 9.49 1.73 -6.26
N GLY A 330 8.47 0.93 -6.56
CA GLY A 330 7.25 1.26 -7.28
C GLY A 330 7.49 1.85 -8.66
N ILE A 331 6.92 3.04 -8.88
CA ILE A 331 7.02 3.74 -10.16
C ILE A 331 8.48 4.05 -10.51
N ARG A 332 9.32 4.38 -9.52
CA ARG A 332 10.74 4.67 -9.78
C ARG A 332 11.51 3.42 -10.17
N GLY A 333 11.23 2.29 -9.52
CA GLY A 333 11.76 0.98 -9.90
C GLY A 333 11.45 0.66 -11.36
N VAL A 334 10.18 0.82 -11.76
CA VAL A 334 9.75 0.61 -13.15
C VAL A 334 10.42 1.57 -14.11
N ASP A 335 10.48 2.87 -13.80
CA ASP A 335 11.15 3.87 -14.65
C ASP A 335 12.66 3.57 -14.81
N ALA A 336 13.35 3.23 -13.72
CA ALA A 336 14.76 2.91 -13.73
C ALA A 336 15.05 1.64 -14.54
N TYR A 337 14.24 0.60 -14.34
CA TYR A 337 14.26 -0.63 -15.13
C TYR A 337 14.06 -0.35 -16.63
N LEU A 338 13.05 0.44 -17.00
CA LEU A 338 12.77 0.76 -18.40
C LEU A 338 13.90 1.57 -19.06
N ALA A 339 14.48 2.50 -18.31
CA ALA A 339 15.59 3.34 -18.75
C ALA A 339 16.88 2.53 -18.95
N GLU A 340 17.24 1.68 -17.97
CA GLU A 340 18.43 0.82 -18.03
C GLU A 340 18.39 -0.11 -19.25
N ARG A 341 17.21 -0.69 -19.52
CA ARG A 341 17.01 -1.60 -20.66
C ARG A 341 16.87 -0.88 -22.01
N GLY A 342 16.86 0.45 -22.02
CA GLY A 342 16.85 1.25 -23.25
C GLY A 342 15.52 1.23 -24.01
N TYR A 343 14.39 0.99 -23.32
CA TYR A 343 13.07 0.95 -23.98
C TYR A 343 12.58 2.34 -24.44
N GLY A 344 13.19 3.43 -23.93
CA GLY A 344 12.78 4.80 -24.28
C GLY A 344 11.35 5.13 -23.84
N LYS A 345 10.90 4.48 -22.77
CA LYS A 345 9.55 4.58 -22.19
C LYS A 345 9.67 4.89 -20.71
N THR A 346 8.68 5.61 -20.19
CA THR A 346 8.45 5.79 -18.75
C THR A 346 7.29 4.93 -18.28
N PHE A 347 7.12 4.75 -16.98
CA PHE A 347 5.94 4.18 -16.35
C PHE A 347 4.67 4.85 -16.89
N ARG A 348 4.66 6.17 -17.06
CA ARG A 348 3.50 6.89 -17.61
C ARG A 348 3.14 6.42 -19.02
N ASP A 349 4.13 6.19 -19.86
CA ASP A 349 3.91 5.71 -21.23
C ASP A 349 3.38 4.27 -21.21
N VAL A 350 4.00 3.40 -20.40
CA VAL A 350 3.59 2.00 -20.24
C VAL A 350 2.19 1.90 -19.65
N PHE A 351 1.87 2.71 -18.64
CA PHE A 351 0.55 2.76 -18.02
C PHE A 351 -0.53 3.24 -19.01
N ALA A 352 -0.22 4.22 -19.86
CA ALA A 352 -1.13 4.65 -20.92
C ALA A 352 -1.37 3.53 -21.96
N ASP A 353 -0.33 2.78 -22.33
CA ASP A 353 -0.45 1.66 -23.28
C ASP A 353 -1.20 0.46 -22.65
N TRP A 354 -0.90 0.15 -21.38
CA TRP A 354 -1.57 -0.90 -20.58
C TRP A 354 -3.06 -0.62 -20.38
N THR A 355 -3.44 0.62 -20.06
CA THR A 355 -4.86 1.00 -19.94
C THR A 355 -5.61 0.90 -21.27
N VAL A 356 -4.95 1.13 -22.41
CA VAL A 356 -5.54 0.82 -23.72
C VAL A 356 -5.65 -0.69 -23.92
N ALA A 357 -4.60 -1.46 -23.61
CA ALA A 357 -4.59 -2.91 -23.73
C ALA A 357 -5.74 -3.54 -22.94
N ASN A 358 -5.97 -3.08 -21.69
CA ASN A 358 -7.05 -3.53 -20.82
C ASN A 358 -8.44 -3.45 -21.43
N TYR A 359 -8.69 -2.49 -22.34
CA TYR A 359 -9.97 -2.29 -23.01
C TYR A 359 -10.00 -2.88 -24.42
N LEU A 360 -8.90 -2.74 -25.15
CA LEU A 360 -8.84 -3.07 -26.56
C LEU A 360 -8.69 -4.57 -26.79
N ASP A 361 -7.82 -5.21 -26.01
CA ASP A 361 -7.38 -6.61 -26.15
C ASP A 361 -7.00 -6.96 -27.60
N ALA A 362 -5.99 -6.26 -28.13
CA ALA A 362 -5.59 -6.44 -29.52
C ALA A 362 -4.96 -7.83 -29.73
N PRO A 363 -5.06 -8.42 -30.93
CA PRO A 363 -4.46 -9.73 -31.20
C PRO A 363 -2.92 -9.70 -31.24
N SER A 364 -2.30 -8.54 -31.42
CA SER A 364 -0.85 -8.36 -31.45
C SER A 364 -0.44 -6.90 -31.19
N GLY A 365 0.87 -6.68 -31.05
CA GLY A 365 1.45 -5.36 -30.85
C GLY A 365 1.34 -4.88 -29.39
N PRO A 366 1.50 -3.57 -29.13
CA PRO A 366 1.60 -3.05 -27.76
C PRO A 366 0.30 -3.19 -26.96
N TYR A 367 -0.83 -3.51 -27.57
CA TYR A 367 -2.13 -3.61 -26.89
C TYR A 367 -2.63 -5.05 -26.74
N SER A 368 -1.79 -6.05 -27.05
CA SER A 368 -2.09 -7.47 -26.79
C SER A 368 -1.49 -7.91 -25.47
N TYR A 369 -2.19 -8.65 -24.61
CA TYR A 369 -1.53 -9.26 -23.45
C TYR A 369 -2.31 -10.48 -22.93
N ALA A 370 -1.65 -11.64 -22.93
CA ALA A 370 -2.29 -12.95 -22.82
C ALA A 370 -2.96 -13.24 -21.46
N ALA A 371 -2.57 -12.50 -20.41
CA ALA A 371 -3.17 -12.63 -19.09
C ALA A 371 -4.63 -12.13 -19.03
N LEU A 372 -5.07 -11.35 -20.02
CA LEU A 372 -6.42 -10.84 -20.09
C LEU A 372 -7.40 -11.92 -20.54
N THR A 373 -8.38 -12.22 -19.68
CA THR A 373 -9.48 -13.13 -20.03
C THR A 373 -10.72 -12.41 -20.52
N SER A 374 -10.93 -11.16 -20.11
CA SER A 374 -12.07 -10.34 -20.53
C SER A 374 -11.70 -8.86 -20.43
N PRO A 375 -11.86 -8.08 -21.52
CA PRO A 375 -11.51 -6.66 -21.52
C PRO A 375 -12.41 -5.83 -20.60
N ALA A 376 -11.90 -4.68 -20.19
CA ALA A 376 -12.65 -3.70 -19.43
C ALA A 376 -13.92 -3.26 -20.18
N PRO A 377 -15.07 -3.19 -19.52
CA PRO A 377 -16.27 -2.61 -20.11
C PRO A 377 -16.16 -1.07 -20.14
N PRO A 378 -16.95 -0.39 -21.00
CA PRO A 378 -17.10 1.05 -20.89
C PRO A 378 -17.79 1.40 -19.58
N GLY A 379 -17.20 2.30 -18.80
CA GLY A 379 -17.81 2.83 -17.58
C GLY A 379 -19.01 3.74 -17.88
N ARG A 380 -18.99 4.41 -19.04
CA ARG A 380 -20.08 5.27 -19.52
C ARG A 380 -20.31 5.10 -21.01
N VAL A 381 -21.55 5.30 -21.44
CA VAL A 381 -21.93 5.28 -22.86
C VAL A 381 -22.66 6.57 -23.22
N VAL A 382 -22.08 7.35 -24.13
CA VAL A 382 -22.65 8.58 -24.69
C VAL A 382 -23.27 8.26 -26.04
N ARG A 383 -24.56 8.58 -26.19
CA ARG A 383 -25.34 8.33 -27.42
C ARG A 383 -25.79 9.61 -28.13
N GLU A 384 -25.67 10.73 -27.44
CA GLU A 384 -26.08 12.06 -27.91
C GLU A 384 -24.99 13.07 -27.54
N PHE A 385 -24.92 14.18 -28.28
CA PHE A 385 -23.98 15.26 -27.97
C PHE A 385 -24.30 15.88 -26.61
N GLY A 386 -23.26 16.21 -25.85
CA GLY A 386 -23.42 16.69 -24.48
C GLY A 386 -22.11 16.68 -23.69
N ALA A 387 -22.21 17.10 -22.43
CA ALA A 387 -21.10 17.08 -21.49
C ALA A 387 -21.19 15.83 -20.59
N VAL A 388 -20.03 15.25 -20.29
CA VAL A 388 -19.85 14.22 -19.27
C VAL A 388 -18.83 14.74 -18.28
N THR A 389 -19.10 14.59 -16.99
CA THR A 389 -18.13 14.86 -15.91
C THR A 389 -17.87 13.58 -15.13
N GLY A 390 -16.69 13.48 -14.54
CA GLY A 390 -16.33 12.36 -13.69
C GLY A 390 -15.15 12.69 -12.78
N ASP A 391 -14.92 11.80 -11.83
CA ASP A 391 -13.83 11.84 -10.85
C ASP A 391 -13.13 10.50 -10.88
N ILE A 392 -11.83 10.50 -11.16
CA ILE A 392 -11.05 9.26 -11.36
C ILE A 392 -10.01 9.14 -10.24
N PRO A 393 -9.91 8.00 -9.54
CA PRO A 393 -8.80 7.75 -8.62
C PRO A 393 -7.44 7.87 -9.33
N GLN A 394 -6.40 8.31 -8.62
CA GLN A 394 -5.07 8.36 -9.22
C GLN A 394 -4.61 6.95 -9.64
N TYR A 395 -3.87 6.87 -10.73
CA TYR A 395 -3.40 5.62 -11.34
C TYR A 395 -4.55 4.66 -11.70
N ALA A 396 -5.71 5.21 -12.07
CA ALA A 396 -6.85 4.47 -12.61
C ALA A 396 -7.22 4.97 -14.01
N ALA A 397 -8.03 4.19 -14.74
CA ALA A 397 -8.59 4.58 -16.03
C ALA A 397 -10.11 4.43 -16.07
N GLU A 398 -10.77 5.37 -16.74
CA GLU A 398 -12.19 5.32 -17.11
C GLU A 398 -12.34 5.29 -18.62
N TYR A 399 -13.36 4.56 -19.09
CA TYR A 399 -13.66 4.38 -20.51
C TYR A 399 -15.04 4.96 -20.84
N VAL A 400 -15.06 6.03 -21.63
CA VAL A 400 -16.29 6.67 -22.11
C VAL A 400 -16.53 6.27 -23.56
N ALA A 401 -17.44 5.33 -23.78
CA ALA A 401 -17.84 4.89 -25.11
C ALA A 401 -18.75 5.92 -25.79
N LEU A 402 -18.39 6.31 -27.02
CA LEU A 402 -19.17 7.19 -27.88
C LEU A 402 -19.85 6.34 -28.96
N ARG A 403 -21.18 6.26 -28.90
CA ARG A 403 -22.03 5.50 -29.83
C ARG A 403 -23.00 6.44 -30.53
N LEU A 404 -22.44 7.38 -31.28
CA LEU A 404 -23.20 8.38 -32.03
C LEU A 404 -23.76 7.77 -33.32
N PRO A 405 -24.96 8.18 -33.78
CA PRO A 405 -25.63 7.54 -34.90
C PRO A 405 -24.95 7.79 -36.25
N GLN A 406 -24.46 9.01 -36.49
CA GLN A 406 -23.76 9.38 -37.72
C GLN A 406 -22.94 10.67 -37.56
N GLY A 407 -21.96 10.85 -38.43
CA GLY A 407 -21.22 12.11 -38.60
C GLY A 407 -19.88 12.14 -37.89
N ASP A 408 -19.33 13.35 -37.76
CA ASP A 408 -18.07 13.61 -37.08
C ASP A 408 -18.35 14.28 -35.74
N ALA A 409 -17.52 14.00 -34.73
CA ALA A 409 -17.65 14.58 -33.40
C ALA A 409 -16.35 15.26 -32.97
N GLU A 410 -16.45 16.49 -32.47
CA GLU A 410 -15.38 17.12 -31.71
C GLU A 410 -15.52 16.72 -30.24
N VAL A 411 -14.41 16.27 -29.66
CA VAL A 411 -14.30 15.92 -28.24
C VAL A 411 -13.32 16.90 -27.61
N THR A 412 -13.80 17.69 -26.65
CA THR A 412 -12.98 18.58 -25.83
C THR A 412 -12.88 18.03 -24.42
N PHE A 413 -11.65 17.83 -23.96
CA PHE A 413 -11.31 17.37 -22.61
C PHE A 413 -10.79 18.54 -21.78
N SER A 414 -11.23 18.63 -20.52
CA SER A 414 -10.67 19.54 -19.52
C SER A 414 -10.56 18.80 -18.19
N GLY A 415 -9.34 18.68 -17.67
CA GLY A 415 -9.04 18.04 -16.39
C GLY A 415 -8.49 19.03 -15.36
N THR A 416 -8.51 18.62 -14.09
CA THR A 416 -7.89 19.41 -13.02
C THR A 416 -6.38 19.52 -13.23
N ALA A 417 -5.77 20.71 -13.06
CA ALA A 417 -4.33 20.92 -13.31
C ALA A 417 -3.44 20.63 -12.08
N ALA A 418 -3.96 20.82 -10.88
CA ALA A 418 -3.29 20.53 -9.62
C ALA A 418 -4.31 20.13 -8.54
N LEU A 419 -3.91 19.27 -7.62
CA LEU A 419 -4.73 18.79 -6.52
C LEU A 419 -3.96 18.88 -5.20
N PRO A 420 -4.64 19.04 -4.05
CA PRO A 420 -3.99 18.91 -2.75
C PRO A 420 -3.22 17.59 -2.63
N LEU A 421 -2.05 17.65 -1.99
CA LEU A 421 -1.30 16.43 -1.64
C LEU A 421 -2.05 15.65 -0.56
N LEU A 422 -2.53 16.37 0.46
CA LEU A 422 -3.24 15.86 1.63
C LEU A 422 -4.71 16.32 1.61
N PRO A 423 -5.62 15.59 2.26
CA PRO A 423 -7.02 16.00 2.42
C PRO A 423 -7.21 17.16 3.42
N VAL A 424 -6.12 17.63 4.04
CA VAL A 424 -6.12 18.76 4.99
C VAL A 424 -5.18 19.85 4.51
N ALA A 425 -5.54 21.11 4.77
CA ALA A 425 -4.61 22.23 4.63
C ALA A 425 -3.64 22.29 5.83
N PRO A 426 -2.46 22.94 5.70
CA PRO A 426 -1.63 23.30 6.84
C PRO A 426 -2.43 23.97 7.97
N TYR A 427 -2.06 23.71 9.22
CA TYR A 427 -2.82 24.21 10.37
C TYR A 427 -2.71 25.73 10.45
N SER A 428 -1.49 26.24 10.30
CA SER A 428 -1.20 27.65 10.15
C SER A 428 -0.40 27.89 8.87
N GLY A 429 -0.19 29.15 8.49
CA GLY A 429 0.65 29.49 7.35
C GLY A 429 0.21 28.88 6.00
N GLN A 430 1.20 28.46 5.21
CA GLN A 430 1.08 27.84 3.89
C GLN A 430 1.73 26.46 3.81
N ALA A 431 2.46 26.00 4.84
CA ALA A 431 3.18 24.73 4.82
C ALA A 431 3.09 23.96 6.15
N CYS A 432 3.28 22.64 6.09
CA CYS A 432 3.52 21.78 7.25
C CYS A 432 4.63 20.76 6.91
N TRP A 433 5.24 20.17 7.94
CA TRP A 433 6.23 19.10 7.79
C TRP A 433 5.53 17.76 7.59
N TRP A 434 5.50 17.25 6.36
CA TRP A 434 4.89 15.98 6.01
C TRP A 434 5.91 14.84 6.02
N GLY A 435 5.57 13.75 6.70
CA GLY A 435 6.42 12.57 6.87
C GLY A 435 6.54 11.67 5.65
N ASN A 436 6.07 12.12 4.47
CA ASN A 436 6.04 11.35 3.23
C ASN A 436 5.01 10.21 3.25
N ARG A 437 4.99 9.44 2.15
CA ARG A 437 4.12 8.29 1.91
C ARG A 437 4.87 7.20 1.15
N GLY A 438 4.83 5.98 1.67
CA GLY A 438 5.39 4.78 1.04
C GLY A 438 5.28 3.59 1.98
N ASP A 439 5.49 2.40 1.41
CA ASP A 439 5.69 1.18 2.18
C ASP A 439 7.16 1.14 2.67
N SER A 440 7.42 0.36 3.72
CA SER A 440 8.76 0.08 4.26
C SER A 440 9.63 1.32 4.48
N MET A 441 9.09 2.43 4.98
CA MET A 441 9.86 3.68 5.14
C MET A 441 10.18 4.04 6.59
N ASP A 442 11.26 4.78 6.78
CA ASP A 442 11.68 5.42 8.03
C ASP A 442 12.04 6.90 7.77
N SER A 443 11.07 7.78 8.00
CA SER A 443 11.26 9.24 7.85
C SER A 443 11.54 9.89 9.19
N THR A 444 12.57 10.73 9.26
CA THR A 444 12.94 11.47 10.48
C THR A 444 13.04 12.98 10.26
N LEU A 445 12.64 13.75 11.28
CA LEU A 445 12.78 15.20 11.36
C LEU A 445 13.45 15.54 12.70
N THR A 446 14.77 15.80 12.67
CA THR A 446 15.59 15.92 13.89
C THR A 446 16.14 17.33 14.08
N ARG A 447 16.15 17.84 15.32
CA ARG A 447 16.76 19.13 15.69
C ARG A 447 17.46 19.07 17.03
N SER A 448 18.54 19.84 17.18
CA SER A 448 19.18 20.09 18.47
C SER A 448 18.44 21.18 19.26
N VAL A 449 18.12 20.90 20.53
CA VAL A 449 17.41 21.80 21.44
C VAL A 449 18.26 22.02 22.68
N ASP A 450 18.46 23.30 23.04
CA ASP A 450 19.19 23.67 24.25
C ASP A 450 18.24 23.95 25.41
N LEU A 451 18.14 22.99 26.34
CA LEU A 451 17.36 23.12 27.57
C LEU A 451 18.25 23.43 28.79
N SER A 452 19.53 23.76 28.59
CA SER A 452 20.51 23.89 29.68
C SER A 452 20.21 24.98 30.69
N GLY A 453 19.56 26.07 30.26
CA GLY A 453 19.14 27.17 31.12
C GLY A 453 17.77 26.99 31.79
N LEU A 454 17.10 25.87 31.54
CA LEU A 454 15.70 25.68 31.94
C LEU A 454 15.56 24.71 33.12
N GLN A 455 14.52 24.92 33.93
CA GLN A 455 14.10 24.00 35.00
C GLN A 455 12.87 23.16 34.62
N ARG A 456 12.14 23.60 33.60
CA ARG A 456 10.96 22.96 33.03
C ARG A 456 10.94 23.29 31.54
N ALA A 457 10.42 22.38 30.73
CA ALA A 457 10.27 22.61 29.30
C ALA A 457 9.09 21.77 28.80
N THR A 458 8.31 22.33 27.88
CA THR A 458 7.18 21.64 27.27
C THR A 458 7.31 21.72 25.76
N LEU A 459 7.23 20.58 25.08
CA LEU A 459 7.05 20.55 23.63
C LEU A 459 5.56 20.67 23.33
N SER A 460 5.17 21.60 22.46
CA SER A 460 3.80 21.70 21.95
C SER A 460 3.80 21.78 20.43
N PHE A 461 2.91 21.06 19.77
CA PHE A 461 2.82 21.01 18.31
C PHE A 461 1.42 20.62 17.84
N ARG A 462 1.15 20.87 16.57
CA ARG A 462 -0.03 20.43 15.84
C ARG A 462 0.31 19.20 15.03
N LEU A 463 -0.54 18.19 15.10
CA LEU A 463 -0.35 16.94 14.39
C LEU A 463 -1.63 16.57 13.64
N TRP A 464 -1.48 16.23 12.37
CA TRP A 464 -2.50 15.54 11.59
C TRP A 464 -1.90 14.23 11.08
N TYR A 465 -2.68 13.16 11.05
CA TYR A 465 -2.22 11.87 10.53
C TYR A 465 -3.38 11.04 9.95
N GLY A 466 -3.08 10.34 8.86
CA GLY A 466 -3.90 9.27 8.30
C GLY A 466 -2.97 8.16 7.86
N ILE A 467 -2.71 7.20 8.74
CA ILE A 467 -1.72 6.12 8.59
C ILE A 467 -2.35 4.78 8.98
N GLU A 468 -1.78 3.66 8.54
CA GLU A 468 -2.41 2.37 8.77
C GLU A 468 -2.46 2.05 10.28
N ARG A 469 -3.67 1.82 10.79
CA ARG A 469 -3.89 1.55 12.21
C ARG A 469 -3.21 0.25 12.64
N HIS A 470 -2.37 0.35 13.68
CA HIS A 470 -1.63 -0.71 14.36
C HIS A 470 -0.41 -1.27 13.60
N TRP A 471 -0.19 -0.84 12.37
CA TRP A 471 0.91 -1.29 11.51
C TRP A 471 1.94 -0.18 11.33
N ASP A 472 1.45 1.02 11.00
CA ASP A 472 2.24 2.24 10.88
C ASP A 472 2.21 3.06 12.17
N TYR A 473 3.35 3.66 12.51
CA TYR A 473 3.48 4.48 13.72
C TYR A 473 4.31 5.74 13.49
N ALA A 474 3.86 6.84 14.05
CA ALA A 474 4.66 8.05 14.23
C ALA A 474 5.01 8.26 15.71
N TYR A 475 6.22 8.77 15.95
CA TYR A 475 6.80 8.94 17.27
C TYR A 475 7.33 10.36 17.48
N VAL A 476 7.38 10.77 18.75
CA VAL A 476 8.20 11.89 19.22
C VAL A 476 9.26 11.33 20.15
N GLU A 477 10.51 11.73 19.93
CA GLU A 477 11.64 11.09 20.57
C GLU A 477 12.69 12.09 21.03
N VAL A 478 13.40 11.75 22.11
CA VAL A 478 14.53 12.53 22.61
C VAL A 478 15.76 11.67 22.77
N SER A 479 16.90 12.14 22.27
CA SER A 479 18.21 11.55 22.50
C SER A 479 19.09 12.45 23.36
N THR A 480 19.80 11.83 24.30
CA THR A 480 20.77 12.48 25.19
C THR A 480 22.22 12.02 24.97
N ASP A 481 22.44 11.13 23.99
CA ASP A 481 23.73 10.50 23.68
C ASP A 481 24.18 10.75 22.23
N GLY A 482 23.72 11.86 21.65
CA GLY A 482 24.10 12.28 20.30
C GLY A 482 23.40 11.51 19.18
N GLY A 483 22.25 10.87 19.47
CA GLY A 483 21.44 10.14 18.50
C GLY A 483 21.75 8.65 18.41
N THR A 484 22.52 8.11 19.35
CA THR A 484 22.84 6.68 19.40
C THR A 484 21.63 5.88 19.86
N THR A 485 20.92 6.36 20.89
CA THR A 485 19.65 5.81 21.36
C THR A 485 18.62 6.92 21.54
N TRP A 486 17.34 6.53 21.48
CA TRP A 486 16.22 7.45 21.49
C TRP A 486 15.14 6.99 22.48
N ASN A 487 14.70 7.90 23.34
CA ASN A 487 13.59 7.67 24.24
C ASN A 487 12.30 8.16 23.56
N ILE A 488 11.40 7.22 23.25
CA ILE A 488 10.06 7.54 22.74
C ILE A 488 9.24 8.20 23.86
N LEU A 489 8.63 9.34 23.55
CA LEU A 489 7.81 10.12 24.48
C LEU A 489 6.32 9.90 24.19
N ALA A 490 5.55 9.60 25.24
CA ALA A 490 4.10 9.49 25.12
C ALA A 490 3.46 10.89 24.98
N GLY A 491 2.67 11.07 23.92
CA GLY A 491 1.81 12.23 23.74
C GLY A 491 0.37 11.98 24.23
N PRO A 492 -0.41 13.02 24.54
CA PRO A 492 -1.80 12.92 24.96
C PRO A 492 -2.70 12.02 24.08
N THR A 493 -2.48 11.98 22.77
CA THR A 493 -3.27 11.13 21.84
C THR A 493 -2.51 9.93 21.27
N SER A 494 -1.28 9.69 21.73
CA SER A 494 -0.51 8.50 21.35
C SER A 494 -1.16 7.22 21.92
N SER A 495 -1.03 6.12 21.20
CA SER A 495 -1.53 4.79 21.58
C SER A 495 -0.40 3.90 22.08
N THR A 496 -0.69 3.03 23.04
CA THR A 496 0.20 1.93 23.46
C THR A 496 -0.22 0.59 22.84
N GLU A 497 -1.24 0.57 21.99
CA GLU A 497 -1.69 -0.64 21.31
C GLU A 497 -0.62 -1.09 20.33
N ASN A 498 -0.23 -2.37 20.41
CA ASN A 498 0.79 -2.96 19.55
C ASN A 498 0.48 -4.46 19.31
N PRO A 499 -0.64 -4.79 18.65
CA PRO A 499 -1.14 -6.15 18.55
C PRO A 499 -0.21 -7.09 17.75
N VAL A 500 0.60 -6.54 16.86
CA VAL A 500 1.48 -7.30 15.95
C VAL A 500 2.98 -7.08 16.22
N ALA A 501 3.36 -6.27 17.22
CA ALA A 501 4.74 -5.89 17.55
C ALA A 501 5.47 -4.97 16.55
N ASN A 502 4.74 -4.24 15.71
CA ASN A 502 5.32 -3.19 14.85
C ASN A 502 5.72 -1.93 15.62
N ALA A 503 5.09 -1.65 16.78
CA ALA A 503 5.46 -0.47 17.57
C ALA A 503 6.71 -0.71 18.43
N PHE A 504 7.56 0.32 18.57
CA PHE A 504 8.70 0.33 19.49
C PHE A 504 8.38 0.97 20.85
N GLY A 505 7.29 1.73 20.93
CA GLY A 505 6.81 2.40 22.14
C GLY A 505 5.43 3.05 21.92
N PRO A 506 4.98 3.94 22.82
CA PRO A 506 3.77 4.74 22.59
C PRO A 506 3.90 5.55 21.31
N GLY A 507 2.95 5.43 20.38
CA GLY A 507 3.02 6.07 19.06
C GLY A 507 1.65 6.44 18.52
N TYR A 508 1.60 7.40 17.60
CA TYR A 508 0.39 7.75 16.88
C TYR A 508 0.15 6.73 15.76
N THR A 509 -1.09 6.23 15.64
CA THR A 509 -1.47 5.24 14.63
C THR A 509 -2.96 5.37 14.27
N GLY A 510 -3.33 5.03 13.04
CA GLY A 510 -4.69 5.23 12.50
C GLY A 510 -4.91 6.63 11.92
N THR A 511 -6.09 7.21 12.17
CA THR A 511 -6.47 8.50 11.56
C THR A 511 -6.91 9.50 12.63
N SER A 512 -6.37 10.71 12.57
CA SER A 512 -6.90 11.88 13.27
C SER A 512 -8.10 12.46 12.50
N ALA A 513 -9.17 12.84 13.20
CA ALA A 513 -10.33 13.47 12.56
C ALA A 513 -10.02 14.86 11.98
N ASP A 514 -9.13 15.60 12.65
CA ASP A 514 -8.62 16.93 12.29
C ASP A 514 -7.26 17.11 13.00
N TRP A 515 -6.62 18.25 12.85
CA TRP A 515 -5.41 18.61 13.58
C TRP A 515 -5.60 18.49 15.10
N VAL A 516 -4.80 17.63 15.73
CA VAL A 516 -4.75 17.47 17.19
C VAL A 516 -3.65 18.34 17.78
N ASN A 517 -3.84 18.75 19.04
CA ASN A 517 -2.85 19.50 19.81
C ASN A 517 -2.12 18.58 20.76
N GLU A 518 -0.82 18.43 20.58
CA GLU A 518 0.02 17.62 21.45
C GLU A 518 0.82 18.51 22.39
N ALA A 519 1.00 18.05 23.63
CA ALA A 519 1.82 18.71 24.63
C ALA A 519 2.57 17.64 25.43
N ILE A 520 3.89 17.62 25.32
CA ILE A 520 4.77 16.59 25.89
C ILE A 520 5.75 17.25 26.87
N ASP A 521 5.85 16.70 28.07
CA ASP A 521 6.76 17.18 29.10
C ASP A 521 8.22 16.85 28.75
N LEU A 522 9.04 17.88 28.57
CA LEU A 522 10.48 17.78 28.37
C LEU A 522 11.28 18.10 29.66
N THR A 523 10.62 18.35 30.79
CA THR A 523 11.25 18.64 32.08
C THR A 523 12.30 17.59 32.51
N PRO A 524 12.13 16.27 32.26
CA PRO A 524 13.18 15.29 32.55
C PRO A 524 14.52 15.54 31.84
N TYR A 525 14.49 16.30 30.75
CA TYR A 525 15.65 16.66 29.93
C TYR A 525 16.14 18.09 30.16
N ALA A 526 15.54 18.83 31.10
CA ALA A 526 16.00 20.17 31.46
C ALA A 526 17.43 20.15 32.03
N GLY A 527 18.18 21.25 31.84
CA GLY A 527 19.57 21.37 32.28
C GLY A 527 20.63 20.78 31.35
N ARG A 528 20.25 20.36 30.12
CA ARG A 528 21.21 19.88 29.09
C ARG A 528 20.75 20.21 27.67
N LYS A 529 21.64 20.01 26.70
CA LYS A 529 21.28 19.96 25.27
C LYS A 529 20.83 18.56 24.90
N VAL A 530 19.80 18.45 24.08
CA VAL A 530 19.24 17.18 23.59
C VAL A 530 18.98 17.24 22.09
N LEU A 531 18.82 16.09 21.45
CA LEU A 531 18.20 16.00 20.14
C LEU A 531 16.72 15.67 20.32
N LEU A 532 15.86 16.43 19.65
CA LEU A 532 14.43 16.16 19.50
C LEU A 532 14.19 15.61 18.09
N ARG A 533 13.36 14.57 17.97
CA ARG A 533 13.00 13.97 16.70
C ARG A 533 11.51 13.67 16.60
N PHE A 534 10.97 13.88 15.40
CA PHE A 534 9.74 13.23 14.94
C PHE A 534 10.14 12.12 13.97
N GLU A 535 9.60 10.92 14.14
CA GLU A 535 9.91 9.74 13.32
C GLU A 535 8.61 9.12 12.83
N TYR A 536 8.53 8.73 11.55
CA TYR A 536 7.37 8.06 10.95
C TYR A 536 7.84 6.80 10.25
N VAL A 537 7.40 5.65 10.76
CA VAL A 537 7.79 4.31 10.32
C VAL A 537 6.56 3.58 9.80
N THR A 538 6.65 3.06 8.57
CA THR A 538 5.62 2.20 7.99
C THR A 538 6.03 0.73 7.98
N ASP A 539 5.05 -0.15 7.88
CA ASP A 539 5.30 -1.57 7.70
C ASP A 539 5.54 -1.95 6.22
N ASP A 540 5.54 -3.25 5.89
CA ASP A 540 5.93 -3.68 4.54
C ASP A 540 4.85 -3.45 3.48
N SER A 541 3.60 -3.13 3.86
CA SER A 541 2.53 -3.09 2.89
C SER A 541 1.36 -2.20 3.29
N VAL A 542 0.84 -1.48 2.31
CA VAL A 542 -0.25 -0.51 2.45
C VAL A 542 0.16 0.67 3.32
N ASN A 543 -0.09 1.85 2.79
CA ASN A 543 0.22 3.09 3.49
C ASN A 543 -0.95 4.06 3.37
N GLY A 544 -1.11 4.87 4.42
CA GLY A 544 -2.04 5.98 4.42
C GLY A 544 -1.48 7.23 3.74
N ASP A 545 -2.13 8.36 3.97
CA ASP A 545 -1.68 9.68 3.51
C ASP A 545 -0.44 10.20 4.25
N GLY A 546 -0.09 9.61 5.39
CA GLY A 546 1.09 9.94 6.19
C GLY A 546 0.77 10.85 7.38
N VAL A 547 1.79 11.56 7.86
CA VAL A 547 1.68 12.50 8.99
C VAL A 547 2.07 13.91 8.56
N CYS A 548 1.40 14.94 9.08
CA CYS A 548 1.84 16.33 8.97
C CYS A 548 1.96 16.99 10.35
N ILE A 549 3.05 17.72 10.55
CA ILE A 549 3.38 18.39 11.82
C ILE A 549 3.52 19.88 11.55
N ASP A 550 2.95 20.70 12.43
CA ASP A 550 2.93 22.15 12.31
C ASP A 550 3.01 22.81 13.70
N ASP A 551 3.28 24.12 13.75
CA ASP A 551 3.37 24.94 14.96
C ASP A 551 4.22 24.30 16.10
N ILE A 552 5.40 23.75 15.77
CA ILE A 552 6.30 23.11 16.73
C ILE A 552 6.91 24.17 17.65
N SER A 553 6.73 24.04 18.96
CA SER A 553 7.13 25.05 19.92
C SER A 553 7.68 24.48 21.23
N ILE A 554 8.65 25.19 21.79
CA ILE A 554 9.11 25.00 23.17
C ILE A 554 9.12 26.39 23.81
N PRO A 555 7.97 26.84 24.39
CA PRO A 555 7.82 28.21 24.84
C PRO A 555 8.86 28.65 25.87
N GLU A 556 9.24 27.76 26.79
CA GLU A 556 10.25 28.06 27.81
C GLU A 556 11.65 28.28 27.22
N ALA A 557 11.93 27.70 26.05
CA ALA A 557 13.15 27.92 25.29
C ALA A 557 13.04 29.08 24.29
N GLY A 558 11.85 29.69 24.14
CA GLY A 558 11.58 30.72 23.13
C GLY A 558 11.64 30.17 21.69
N PHE A 559 11.38 28.88 21.50
CA PHE A 559 11.42 28.22 20.19
C PHE A 559 10.02 28.08 19.58
N PHE A 560 9.92 28.37 18.28
CA PHE A 560 8.72 28.20 17.46
C PHE A 560 9.11 27.96 16.00
N ASP A 561 8.43 27.01 15.33
CA ASP A 561 8.57 26.64 13.92
C ASP A 561 7.17 26.30 13.37
N ASP A 562 6.69 27.11 12.42
CA ASP A 562 5.42 26.96 11.71
C ASP A 562 5.60 26.34 10.31
N ALA A 563 6.73 25.64 10.07
CA ALA A 563 7.08 25.03 8.79
C ALA A 563 7.14 25.98 7.57
N GLU A 564 7.01 27.30 7.73
CA GLU A 564 7.11 28.27 6.63
C GLU A 564 8.55 28.40 6.11
N THR A 565 9.52 28.00 6.94
CA THR A 565 10.94 27.91 6.57
C THR A 565 11.50 26.54 6.99
N GLY A 566 12.71 26.21 6.54
CA GLY A 566 13.33 24.95 6.93
C GLY A 566 13.88 24.90 8.34
N GLY A 567 14.04 26.05 9.00
CA GLY A 567 14.76 26.14 10.26
C GLY A 567 16.13 25.44 10.21
N ASP A 568 16.53 24.88 11.36
CA ASP A 568 17.75 24.07 11.53
C ASP A 568 17.40 22.57 11.65
N TRP A 569 16.32 22.13 11.01
CA TRP A 569 15.90 20.74 11.02
C TRP A 569 16.76 19.90 10.05
N ALA A 570 17.24 18.76 10.53
CA ALA A 570 17.76 17.68 9.71
C ALA A 570 16.61 16.76 9.30
N ALA A 571 16.05 17.00 8.12
CA ALA A 571 14.98 16.19 7.55
C ALA A 571 15.55 15.05 6.68
N GLN A 572 15.08 13.83 6.91
CA GLN A 572 15.29 12.66 6.08
C GLN A 572 13.91 12.05 5.80
N GLY A 573 13.47 12.04 4.53
CA GLY A 573 12.11 11.62 4.16
C GLY A 573 11.03 12.67 4.42
N PHE A 574 11.10 13.41 5.54
CA PHE A 574 10.20 14.56 5.80
C PHE A 574 10.38 15.69 4.78
N LEU A 575 9.27 16.26 4.34
CA LEU A 575 9.21 17.35 3.36
C LEU A 575 8.31 18.46 3.86
N ARG A 576 8.68 19.71 3.57
CA ARG A 576 7.74 20.83 3.74
C ARG A 576 6.76 20.82 2.59
N VAL A 577 5.48 20.65 2.91
CA VAL A 577 4.40 20.58 1.93
C VAL A 577 3.34 21.62 2.25
N GLY A 578 2.77 22.23 1.21
CA GLY A 578 1.79 23.31 1.33
C GLY A 578 0.59 23.15 0.39
N GLY A 579 -0.34 24.09 0.52
CA GLY A 579 -1.64 24.05 -0.18
C GLY A 579 -1.60 24.17 -1.71
N SER A 580 -0.44 24.48 -2.32
CA SER A 580 -0.28 24.56 -3.77
C SER A 580 -0.42 23.22 -4.50
N GLY A 581 -0.43 22.11 -3.76
CA GLY A 581 -0.77 20.80 -4.28
C GLY A 581 0.30 20.16 -5.18
N VAL A 582 -0.04 19.01 -5.74
CA VAL A 582 0.77 18.28 -6.73
C VAL A 582 0.22 18.50 -8.13
N VAL A 583 1.12 18.50 -9.12
CA VAL A 583 0.74 18.56 -10.53
C VAL A 583 -0.10 17.34 -10.87
N GLN A 584 -1.30 17.56 -11.42
CA GLN A 584 -2.14 16.50 -11.97
C GLN A 584 -1.80 16.30 -13.44
N ARG A 585 -1.71 15.04 -13.89
CA ARG A 585 -1.62 14.72 -15.32
C ARG A 585 -2.69 13.73 -15.72
N TYR A 586 -3.00 13.73 -17.01
CA TYR A 586 -3.84 12.72 -17.63
C TYR A 586 -3.11 12.06 -18.81
N ALA A 587 -3.49 10.82 -19.09
CA ALA A 587 -3.35 10.20 -20.39
C ALA A 587 -4.75 10.09 -21.00
N VAL A 588 -4.97 10.77 -22.12
CA VAL A 588 -6.24 10.71 -22.85
C VAL A 588 -5.99 10.12 -24.22
N ARG A 589 -6.70 9.04 -24.54
CA ARG A 589 -6.62 8.34 -25.84
C ARG A 589 -8.01 8.13 -26.41
N VAL A 590 -8.15 8.28 -27.72
CA VAL A 590 -9.33 7.80 -28.47
C VAL A 590 -9.01 6.44 -29.06
N ILE A 591 -9.80 5.44 -28.70
CA ILE A 591 -9.75 4.08 -29.25
C ILE A 591 -10.89 3.96 -30.26
N GLU A 592 -10.57 3.88 -31.54
CA GLU A 592 -11.53 3.72 -32.63
C GLU A 592 -11.65 2.25 -33.01
N ARG A 593 -12.88 1.72 -33.10
CA ARG A 593 -13.16 0.40 -33.67
C ARG A 593 -13.87 0.59 -35.02
N LEU A 594 -13.21 0.13 -36.08
CA LEU A 594 -13.69 0.25 -37.46
C LEU A 594 -14.68 -0.87 -37.80
N LYS A 595 -15.55 -0.62 -38.78
CA LYS A 595 -16.55 -1.62 -39.21
C LYS A 595 -15.97 -2.85 -39.90
N ASP A 596 -14.75 -2.76 -40.41
CA ASP A 596 -14.01 -3.88 -41.02
C ASP A 596 -13.27 -4.75 -39.98
N GLY A 597 -13.40 -4.42 -38.69
CA GLY A 597 -12.73 -5.12 -37.59
C GLY A 597 -11.36 -4.52 -37.22
N GLY A 598 -10.87 -3.52 -37.95
CA GLY A 598 -9.66 -2.78 -37.60
C GLY A 598 -9.85 -1.87 -36.38
N PHE A 599 -8.74 -1.34 -35.85
CA PHE A 599 -8.76 -0.35 -34.79
C PHE A 599 -7.68 0.72 -34.98
N SER A 600 -7.88 1.88 -34.34
CA SER A 600 -6.88 2.93 -34.23
C SER A 600 -6.82 3.43 -32.78
N VAL A 601 -5.66 3.92 -32.35
CA VAL A 601 -5.48 4.52 -31.02
C VAL A 601 -4.78 5.86 -31.19
N LEU A 602 -5.49 6.94 -30.87
CA LEU A 602 -5.06 8.31 -31.11
C LEU A 602 -4.83 9.05 -29.78
N PRO A 603 -3.64 9.64 -29.57
CA PRO A 603 -3.42 10.47 -28.40
C PRO A 603 -4.18 11.79 -28.50
N VAL A 604 -4.81 12.23 -27.41
CA VAL A 604 -5.30 13.60 -27.27
C VAL A 604 -4.20 14.41 -26.59
N ALA A 605 -3.61 15.35 -27.33
CA ALA A 605 -2.61 16.25 -26.78
C ALA A 605 -3.26 17.21 -25.79
N LEU A 606 -2.69 17.27 -24.58
CA LEU A 606 -3.12 18.17 -23.52
C LEU A 606 -2.07 19.26 -23.29
N ASP A 607 -2.53 20.48 -23.02
CA ASP A 607 -1.67 21.59 -22.62
C ASP A 607 -1.29 21.52 -21.12
N SER A 608 -0.59 22.54 -20.63
CA SER A 608 -0.17 22.62 -19.22
C SER A 608 -1.32 22.77 -18.22
N GLN A 609 -2.53 23.08 -18.69
CA GLN A 609 -3.74 23.21 -17.88
C GLN A 609 -4.65 21.99 -18.03
N ASN A 610 -4.13 20.89 -18.59
CA ASN A 610 -4.87 19.66 -18.89
C ASN A 610 -6.10 19.90 -19.79
N GLN A 611 -6.00 20.81 -20.75
CA GLN A 611 -7.01 21.03 -21.77
C GLN A 611 -6.55 20.47 -23.12
N GLY A 612 -7.47 19.84 -23.85
CA GLY A 612 -7.19 19.31 -25.18
C GLY A 612 -8.45 19.07 -25.98
N ARG A 613 -8.30 18.97 -27.30
CA ARG A 613 -9.40 18.63 -28.20
C ARG A 613 -8.96 17.68 -29.30
N THR A 614 -9.89 16.88 -29.80
CA THR A 614 -9.69 16.00 -30.95
C THR A 614 -10.98 15.85 -31.74
N VAL A 615 -10.86 15.50 -33.02
CA VAL A 615 -12.01 15.23 -33.89
C VAL A 615 -12.01 13.75 -34.24
N ILE A 616 -13.13 13.08 -33.96
CA ILE A 616 -13.40 11.68 -34.26
C ILE A 616 -14.31 11.65 -35.49
N ARG A 617 -13.93 10.91 -36.52
CA ARG A 617 -14.60 10.99 -37.82
C ARG A 617 -15.32 9.71 -38.23
N GLY A 618 -16.44 9.87 -38.90
CA GLY A 618 -17.12 8.80 -39.63
C GLY A 618 -17.95 7.84 -38.77
N PHE A 619 -18.56 8.34 -37.68
CA PHE A 619 -19.61 7.58 -37.00
C PHE A 619 -20.69 7.20 -38.01
N GLY A 620 -21.18 5.97 -37.93
CA GLY A 620 -22.20 5.46 -38.85
C GLY A 620 -21.69 5.12 -40.26
N THR A 621 -20.50 5.56 -40.67
CA THR A 621 -19.85 5.19 -41.94
C THR A 621 -18.78 4.13 -41.74
N GLN A 622 -17.51 4.50 -41.56
CA GLN A 622 -16.38 3.59 -41.36
C GLN A 622 -16.14 3.23 -39.89
N LEU A 623 -16.56 4.10 -38.96
CA LEU A 623 -16.38 3.93 -37.53
C LEU A 623 -17.63 3.24 -36.95
N ASN A 624 -17.41 2.13 -36.22
CA ASN A 624 -18.48 1.45 -35.48
C ASN A 624 -18.71 2.11 -34.12
N GLU A 625 -17.62 2.33 -33.39
CA GLU A 625 -17.62 2.91 -32.04
C GLU A 625 -16.27 3.59 -31.80
N ALA A 626 -16.26 4.68 -31.03
CA ALA A 626 -15.04 5.22 -30.44
C ALA A 626 -15.15 5.22 -28.93
N THR A 627 -14.03 5.11 -28.23
CA THR A 627 -13.98 5.18 -26.76
C THR A 627 -12.91 6.17 -26.36
N VAL A 628 -13.27 7.13 -25.52
CA VAL A 628 -12.29 8.02 -24.89
C VAL A 628 -11.83 7.35 -23.60
N MET A 629 -10.60 6.86 -23.60
CA MET A 629 -9.91 6.40 -22.40
C MET A 629 -9.30 7.60 -21.70
N ILE A 630 -9.58 7.75 -20.40
CA ILE A 630 -9.11 8.83 -19.55
C ILE A 630 -8.43 8.18 -18.35
N ALA A 631 -7.13 8.38 -18.20
CA ALA A 631 -6.39 7.88 -17.05
C ALA A 631 -5.73 9.02 -16.28
N ALA A 632 -5.88 9.03 -14.96
CA ALA A 632 -5.37 10.09 -14.06
C ALA A 632 -4.09 9.63 -13.37
N LEU A 633 -3.09 10.52 -13.27
CA LEU A 633 -1.82 10.24 -12.58
C LEU A 633 -1.33 11.49 -11.85
N ALA A 634 -1.14 11.38 -10.54
CA ALA A 634 -0.49 12.37 -9.70
C ALA A 634 0.28 11.65 -8.57
N PRO A 635 1.52 12.09 -8.26
CA PRO A 635 2.39 11.39 -7.35
C PRO A 635 1.94 11.62 -5.91
N LYS A 636 1.97 10.56 -5.10
CA LYS A 636 1.81 10.56 -3.63
C LYS A 636 0.50 11.15 -3.07
N THR A 637 -0.44 11.58 -3.91
CA THR A 637 -1.78 12.02 -3.49
C THR A 637 -2.82 10.93 -3.71
N ALA A 638 -3.72 10.74 -2.75
CA ALA A 638 -4.91 9.90 -2.91
C ALA A 638 -6.16 10.67 -3.37
N GLN A 639 -6.04 11.98 -3.59
CA GLN A 639 -7.18 12.79 -4.03
C GLN A 639 -7.61 12.39 -5.45
N THR A 640 -8.91 12.24 -5.68
CA THR A 640 -9.47 11.93 -7.00
C THR A 640 -9.34 13.11 -7.96
N ALA A 641 -9.17 12.81 -9.24
CA ALA A 641 -8.98 13.82 -10.29
C ALA A 641 -10.29 14.07 -11.06
N ALA A 642 -10.85 15.28 -10.90
CA ALA A 642 -12.05 15.70 -11.61
C ALA A 642 -11.76 16.05 -13.07
N TYR A 643 -12.67 15.67 -13.98
CA TYR A 643 -12.61 16.01 -15.40
C TYR A 643 -13.98 16.33 -15.99
N SER A 644 -13.95 16.98 -17.16
CA SER A 644 -15.09 17.17 -18.04
C SER A 644 -14.72 16.80 -19.49
N LEU A 645 -15.68 16.19 -20.17
CA LEU A 645 -15.61 15.77 -21.57
C LEU A 645 -16.82 16.34 -22.30
N GLN A 646 -16.59 17.26 -23.22
CA GLN A 646 -17.62 17.84 -24.05
C GLN A 646 -17.58 17.19 -25.43
N VAL A 647 -18.70 16.59 -25.85
CA VAL A 647 -18.87 15.95 -27.17
C VAL A 647 -19.86 16.79 -27.98
N GLN A 648 -19.44 17.27 -29.15
CA GLN A 648 -20.25 18.13 -30.03
C GLN A 648 -20.13 17.68 -31.49
N PRO A 649 -21.07 18.07 -32.37
CA PRO A 649 -20.88 17.89 -33.81
C PRO A 649 -19.58 18.58 -34.24
N ALA A 650 -18.75 17.89 -35.02
CA ALA A 650 -17.60 18.56 -35.64
C ALA A 650 -18.08 19.49 -36.78
N PRO A 651 -17.46 20.66 -36.94
CA PRO A 651 -17.81 21.63 -37.99
C PRO A 651 -17.49 21.16 -39.41
#